data_AF-A0A2E5XC92-F1
#
_entry.id   AF-A0A2E5XC92-F1
#
_cell.length_a   1.000
_cell.length_b   1.000
_cell.length_c   1.000
_cell.angle_alpha   90.00
_cell.angle_beta   90.00
_cell.angle_gamma   90.00
#
_symmetry.space_group_name_H-M   'P 1'
#
loop_
_entity.id
_entity.type
_entity.pdbx_description
1 polymer ?
#
loop_
_entity_poly.entity_id
_entity_poly.type
_entity_poly.pdbx_seq_one_letter_code
_entity_poly.pdbx_strand_id
1 'polypeptide(L)'
;MANQNQEKSVFINQLTNDIESLEKLILNKNLECFDRIGAEQEFCLIDDNFRPNAINDKIVEKIKKHGFVTEIAKFNMELNIDPINLSKNALREMENVLISKMDIAKKIAKKNDSDIIMTGILPTVRKHDLRLNNISNNQRYFDLCDAISKSRGNKYKIRISGLDELIFQHDSPLIEGCNTGFQFHLQIDPKAFARIYNFAQLIAAPVLATSVNSPILFGKRLWQETRIAVFQQATDTRIIGNYHLESLPRVTFGNKWLDKSLIEIFKEDITRYKILLKSLNQKINIKQNLKIPRLDALSLHNSTVYRWNRPCYGIYKGKPSVRIENRMLPSGPSIVDEVANSSFWLGLLFFYKNSDIEKLNDAITFDDARINFYAAAQQGLDATFRWLDGKRIDARKLILNELIPKAAIGLSSININPKDIEKYLNIIKERTKNRQNGSRWIINAYDSLIKKFSKQNALTTITSEIIQNQEHNIPVHKWNKPNTSVVINNPSKLLVEECMDRDINSINEEDIFELAYQINLWTKKDYMVVVNQKGHITGVLTRKILNNNSYIKRRRILIIKSVMQKNPKTISPNHTIEKTLGYMKKYNVNILPVVENKLFIGMIHRNNLIHYEKNTDEKLIKKETSENYERVIGNYHSNNKKTLIFITGIHGNENSGLKALENFFNIIQTSSIKIEGSVIGLIGNLAAVKKKSRYLDEDMNRVWKEKQSKSKTKSSEQNEMHILKKEIEKIIINKNKKNICIIDLHNTSSPNGVFAIANNQQEVNLAAKIGIPVITNLFTKVQGSLSSYYSKKDIMSIVFEGGAIGDPASIKNHEAGIWKILLEQKMIKLNSVPKKISNNLKIMQDFSIKKGGLFQVKYIHKINKKDDFFMIPNMKNFDKIKKHDIIGHDRKGEVKAPISGYLLMPLYQEKGKEGFYIVGE
;
A
#
# COMPACT_ATOMS: atom_id res chain seq x y z
N MET A 1 -31.51 -3.41 -41.52
CA MET A 1 -31.68 -4.79 -41.01
C MET A 1 -31.18 -5.85 -41.99
N ALA A 2 -31.37 -5.72 -43.31
CA ALA A 2 -30.88 -6.68 -44.32
C ALA A 2 -29.35 -6.96 -44.26
N ASN A 3 -28.50 -5.92 -44.18
CA ASN A 3 -27.04 -6.09 -44.10
C ASN A 3 -26.56 -6.85 -42.84
N GLN A 4 -27.20 -6.65 -41.68
CA GLN A 4 -26.81 -7.32 -40.42
C GLN A 4 -27.15 -8.82 -40.40
N ASN A 5 -28.22 -9.22 -41.11
CA ASN A 5 -28.58 -10.63 -41.25
C ASN A 5 -27.65 -11.34 -42.25
N GLN A 6 -27.23 -10.64 -43.31
CA GLN A 6 -26.26 -11.15 -44.27
C GLN A 6 -24.88 -11.36 -43.64
N GLU A 7 -24.37 -10.39 -42.86
CA GLU A 7 -23.12 -10.53 -42.11
C GLU A 7 -23.15 -11.70 -41.11
N LYS A 8 -24.28 -11.89 -40.41
CA LYS A 8 -24.46 -13.00 -39.47
C LYS A 8 -24.40 -14.36 -40.18
N SER A 9 -25.05 -14.48 -41.34
CA SER A 9 -25.05 -15.71 -42.14
C SER A 9 -23.62 -16.04 -42.64
N VAL A 10 -22.92 -15.04 -43.18
CA VAL A 10 -21.52 -15.20 -43.65
C VAL A 10 -20.60 -15.66 -42.52
N PHE A 11 -20.71 -15.05 -41.33
CA PHE A 11 -19.88 -15.42 -40.19
C PHE A 11 -20.18 -16.85 -39.69
N ILE A 12 -21.44 -17.28 -39.66
CA ILE A 12 -21.82 -18.64 -39.27
C ILE A 12 -21.25 -19.67 -40.27
N ASN A 13 -21.32 -19.39 -41.57
CA ASN A 13 -20.73 -20.25 -42.59
C ASN A 13 -19.20 -20.36 -42.42
N GLN A 14 -18.52 -19.24 -42.18
CA GLN A 14 -17.08 -19.24 -41.93
C GLN A 14 -16.71 -20.02 -40.66
N LEU A 15 -17.49 -19.84 -39.59
CA LEU A 15 -17.30 -20.55 -38.33
C LEU A 15 -17.46 -22.07 -38.49
N THR A 16 -18.44 -22.50 -39.27
CA THR A 16 -18.67 -23.93 -39.57
C THR A 16 -17.52 -24.51 -40.39
N ASN A 17 -17.08 -23.79 -41.44
CA ASN A 17 -15.93 -24.18 -42.26
C ASN A 17 -14.63 -24.27 -41.44
N ASP A 18 -14.44 -23.38 -40.47
CA ASP A 18 -13.28 -23.42 -39.57
C ASP A 18 -13.28 -24.68 -38.69
N ILE A 19 -14.44 -25.12 -38.19
CA ILE A 19 -14.55 -26.37 -37.43
C ILE A 19 -14.20 -27.57 -38.31
N GLU A 20 -14.77 -27.65 -39.51
CA GLU A 20 -14.48 -28.75 -40.45
C GLU A 20 -12.99 -28.78 -40.82
N SER A 21 -12.38 -27.61 -40.99
CA SER A 21 -10.94 -27.48 -41.24
C SER A 21 -10.12 -27.99 -40.06
N LEU A 22 -10.52 -27.68 -38.83
CA LEU A 22 -9.86 -28.19 -37.62
C LEU A 22 -10.03 -29.71 -37.48
N GLU A 23 -11.22 -30.25 -37.77
CA GLU A 23 -11.48 -31.69 -37.79
C GLU A 23 -10.55 -32.39 -38.79
N LYS A 24 -10.40 -31.84 -40.01
CA LYS A 24 -9.46 -32.36 -41.02
C LYS A 24 -8.01 -32.29 -40.56
N LEU A 25 -7.58 -31.21 -39.90
CA LEU A 25 -6.21 -31.10 -39.35
C LEU A 25 -5.93 -32.16 -38.29
N ILE A 26 -6.91 -32.47 -37.43
CA ILE A 26 -6.80 -33.51 -36.40
C ILE A 26 -6.74 -34.90 -37.06
N LEU A 27 -7.67 -35.20 -37.98
CA LEU A 27 -7.75 -36.49 -38.67
C LEU A 27 -6.48 -36.80 -39.48
N ASN A 28 -5.96 -35.80 -40.19
CA ASN A 28 -4.76 -35.94 -41.02
C ASN A 28 -3.44 -35.89 -40.23
N LYS A 29 -3.49 -35.67 -38.89
CA LYS A 29 -2.32 -35.51 -38.01
C LYS A 29 -1.40 -34.35 -38.44
N ASN A 30 -1.98 -33.27 -38.93
CA ASN A 30 -1.24 -32.08 -39.40
C ASN A 30 -0.91 -31.10 -38.26
N LEU A 31 -1.49 -31.29 -37.08
CA LEU A 31 -1.20 -30.50 -35.89
C LEU A 31 0.15 -30.90 -35.27
N GLU A 32 0.91 -29.91 -34.82
CA GLU A 32 2.21 -30.12 -34.20
C GLU A 32 2.08 -30.89 -32.87
N CYS A 33 2.76 -32.03 -32.79
CA CYS A 33 2.93 -32.79 -31.55
C CYS A 33 4.26 -32.39 -30.89
N PHE A 34 4.24 -31.31 -30.10
CA PHE A 34 5.42 -30.83 -29.39
C PHE A 34 5.00 -30.10 -28.11
N ASP A 35 5.62 -30.45 -26.99
CA ASP A 35 5.28 -29.86 -25.69
C ASP A 35 6.02 -28.54 -25.47
N ARG A 36 5.25 -27.47 -25.27
CA ARG A 36 5.76 -26.14 -24.92
C ARG A 36 4.93 -25.53 -23.81
N ILE A 37 5.57 -24.67 -23.03
CA ILE A 37 4.89 -23.84 -22.04
C ILE A 37 4.98 -22.37 -22.47
N GLY A 38 4.01 -21.58 -22.06
CA GLY A 38 3.98 -20.13 -22.27
C GLY A 38 3.19 -19.46 -21.15
N ALA A 39 3.21 -18.13 -21.13
CA ALA A 39 2.44 -17.38 -20.15
C ALA A 39 1.98 -16.02 -20.68
N GLU A 40 0.83 -15.58 -20.20
CA GLU A 40 0.36 -14.20 -20.28
C GLU A 40 0.32 -13.62 -18.87
N GLN A 41 0.99 -12.49 -18.65
CA GLN A 41 1.07 -11.82 -17.35
C GLN A 41 0.33 -10.50 -17.41
N GLU A 42 -0.81 -10.41 -16.72
CA GLU A 42 -1.52 -9.15 -16.54
C GLU A 42 -1.07 -8.43 -15.27
N PHE A 43 -1.07 -7.10 -15.30
CA PHE A 43 -0.68 -6.25 -14.17
C PHE A 43 -1.33 -4.86 -14.25
N CYS A 44 -1.36 -4.16 -13.12
CA CYS A 44 -1.89 -2.80 -13.03
C CYS A 44 -0.75 -1.76 -12.99
N LEU A 45 -1.01 -0.60 -13.58
CA LEU A 45 -0.25 0.62 -13.42
C LEU A 45 -0.84 1.44 -12.27
N ILE A 46 0.02 2.00 -11.43
CA ILE A 46 -0.40 2.74 -10.24
C ILE A 46 0.36 4.05 -10.05
N ASP A 47 -0.29 5.03 -9.42
CA ASP A 47 0.32 6.32 -9.10
C ASP A 47 1.12 6.29 -7.78
N ASP A 48 1.75 7.41 -7.41
CA ASP A 48 2.50 7.60 -6.14
C ASP A 48 1.67 7.41 -4.87
N ASN A 49 0.39 7.17 -5.05
CA ASN A 49 -0.65 7.05 -4.07
C ASN A 49 -1.25 5.64 -4.09
N PHE A 50 -0.64 4.74 -4.87
CA PHE A 50 -0.97 3.34 -5.07
C PHE A 50 -2.37 3.12 -5.63
N ARG A 51 -2.92 4.08 -6.39
CA ARG A 51 -4.24 3.99 -7.05
C ARG A 51 -4.06 3.68 -8.53
N PRO A 52 -5.10 3.14 -9.22
CA PRO A 52 -5.02 2.92 -10.66
C PRO A 52 -4.55 4.17 -11.43
N ASN A 53 -3.55 4.01 -12.30
CA ASN A 53 -3.00 5.10 -13.12
C ASN A 53 -3.29 4.83 -14.60
N ALA A 54 -4.23 5.60 -15.17
CA ALA A 54 -4.78 5.40 -16.50
C ALA A 54 -3.85 5.93 -17.63
N ILE A 55 -2.68 5.31 -17.78
CA ILE A 55 -1.62 5.74 -18.73
C ILE A 55 -1.05 4.60 -19.59
N ASN A 56 -1.77 3.48 -19.74
CA ASN A 56 -1.25 2.31 -20.44
C ASN A 56 -0.88 2.56 -21.91
N ASP A 57 -1.57 3.49 -22.57
CA ASP A 57 -1.28 3.96 -23.93
C ASP A 57 0.14 4.54 -24.04
N LYS A 58 0.52 5.42 -23.11
CA LYS A 58 1.85 6.03 -23.05
C LYS A 58 2.95 5.03 -22.76
N ILE A 59 2.64 4.00 -21.97
CA ILE A 59 3.61 2.97 -21.58
C ILE A 59 3.78 1.95 -22.72
N VAL A 60 2.68 1.40 -23.26
CA VAL A 60 2.71 0.34 -24.28
C VAL A 60 3.49 0.77 -25.51
N GLU A 61 3.36 2.02 -25.96
CA GLU A 61 4.08 2.55 -27.12
C GLU A 61 5.61 2.37 -27.00
N LYS A 62 6.13 2.44 -25.76
CA LYS A 62 7.57 2.34 -25.48
C LYS A 62 8.05 0.88 -25.32
N ILE A 63 7.16 -0.04 -24.95
CA ILE A 63 7.52 -1.43 -24.59
C ILE A 63 6.88 -2.51 -25.46
N LYS A 64 6.04 -2.15 -26.44
CA LYS A 64 5.33 -3.09 -27.33
C LYS A 64 6.23 -4.13 -27.98
N LYS A 65 7.44 -3.73 -28.41
CA LYS A 65 8.45 -4.64 -29.02
C LYS A 65 8.92 -5.76 -28.09
N HIS A 66 8.66 -5.66 -26.79
CA HIS A 66 9.03 -6.66 -25.80
C HIS A 66 7.91 -7.66 -25.48
N GLY A 67 6.76 -7.59 -26.17
CA GLY A 67 5.62 -8.51 -25.97
C GLY A 67 4.49 -7.92 -25.10
N PHE A 68 4.52 -6.60 -24.85
CA PHE A 68 3.49 -5.94 -24.04
C PHE A 68 2.34 -5.39 -24.90
N VAL A 69 1.12 -5.53 -24.40
CA VAL A 69 -0.11 -5.02 -25.00
C VAL A 69 -0.99 -4.33 -23.94
N THR A 70 -2.01 -3.59 -24.38
CA THR A 70 -2.99 -2.97 -23.48
C THR A 70 -4.13 -3.94 -23.19
N GLU A 71 -4.63 -3.88 -21.97
CA GLU A 71 -5.85 -4.58 -21.57
C GLU A 71 -7.08 -3.67 -21.63
N ILE A 72 -8.28 -4.18 -21.31
CA ILE A 72 -9.54 -3.42 -21.47
C ILE A 72 -9.55 -2.09 -20.69
N ALA A 73 -8.93 -2.03 -19.51
CA ALA A 73 -8.82 -0.81 -18.70
C ALA A 73 -7.52 -0.06 -18.98
N LYS A 74 -7.57 1.28 -19.00
CA LYS A 74 -6.42 2.19 -19.24
C LYS A 74 -5.29 2.08 -18.23
N PHE A 75 -5.50 1.38 -17.11
CA PHE A 75 -4.50 1.13 -16.09
C PHE A 75 -4.04 -0.34 -16.07
N ASN A 76 -4.53 -1.21 -16.95
CA ASN A 76 -4.08 -2.59 -17.09
C ASN A 76 -3.21 -2.76 -18.33
N MET A 77 -2.25 -3.68 -18.22
CA MET A 77 -1.40 -4.13 -19.31
C MET A 77 -1.16 -5.64 -19.21
N GLU A 78 -0.78 -6.23 -20.32
CA GLU A 78 -0.46 -7.66 -20.41
C GLU A 78 0.91 -7.85 -21.09
N LEU A 79 1.70 -8.80 -20.60
CA LEU A 79 2.90 -9.33 -21.23
C LEU A 79 2.61 -10.72 -21.79
N ASN A 80 2.86 -10.90 -23.08
CA ASN A 80 2.87 -12.19 -23.75
C ASN A 80 4.33 -12.66 -23.90
N ILE A 81 4.71 -13.78 -23.29
CA ILE A 81 6.04 -14.35 -23.48
C ILE A 81 6.06 -15.35 -24.64
N ASP A 82 7.20 -15.46 -25.31
CA ASP A 82 7.40 -16.45 -26.36
C ASP A 82 7.30 -17.88 -25.80
N PRO A 83 6.80 -18.86 -26.58
CA PRO A 83 6.74 -20.25 -26.15
C PRO A 83 8.13 -20.81 -25.81
N ILE A 84 8.23 -21.45 -24.63
CA ILE A 84 9.42 -22.12 -24.12
C ILE A 84 9.25 -23.62 -24.32
N ASN A 85 10.27 -24.28 -24.89
CA ASN A 85 10.24 -25.74 -25.04
C ASN A 85 10.22 -26.40 -23.66
N LEU A 86 9.40 -27.44 -23.50
CA LEU A 86 9.30 -28.17 -22.23
C LEU A 86 10.55 -29.06 -22.02
N SER A 87 11.64 -28.41 -21.59
CA SER A 87 12.95 -28.99 -21.33
C SER A 87 13.29 -28.95 -19.85
N LYS A 88 14.45 -29.53 -19.47
CA LYS A 88 14.91 -29.66 -18.09
C LYS A 88 14.84 -28.38 -17.26
N ASN A 89 15.11 -27.21 -17.85
CA ASN A 89 15.15 -25.92 -17.15
C ASN A 89 13.97 -24.99 -17.49
N ALA A 90 12.91 -25.49 -18.15
CA ALA A 90 11.85 -24.65 -18.72
C ALA A 90 11.15 -23.75 -17.69
N LEU A 91 10.91 -24.24 -16.48
CA LEU A 91 10.27 -23.45 -15.40
C LEU A 91 11.14 -22.29 -14.94
N ARG A 92 12.44 -22.53 -14.76
CA ARG A 92 13.41 -21.49 -14.38
C ARG A 92 13.62 -20.48 -15.51
N GLU A 93 13.62 -20.94 -16.75
CA GLU A 93 13.66 -20.07 -17.92
C GLU A 93 12.45 -19.13 -17.93
N MET A 94 11.24 -19.66 -17.70
CA MET A 94 10.03 -18.85 -17.58
C MET A 94 10.12 -17.80 -16.47
N GLU A 95 10.55 -18.19 -15.26
CA GLU A 95 10.75 -17.25 -14.15
C GLU A 95 11.69 -16.10 -14.55
N ASN A 96 12.83 -16.42 -15.17
CA ASN A 96 13.82 -15.42 -15.59
C ASN A 96 13.29 -14.50 -16.69
N VAL A 97 12.56 -15.05 -17.67
CA VAL A 97 11.94 -14.26 -18.74
C VAL A 97 10.91 -13.29 -18.15
N LEU A 98 10.04 -13.76 -17.27
CA LEU A 98 9.04 -12.92 -16.59
C LEU A 98 9.71 -11.79 -15.80
N ILE A 99 10.71 -12.10 -14.95
CA ILE A 99 11.43 -11.09 -14.17
C ILE A 99 12.05 -10.03 -15.09
N SER A 100 12.81 -10.48 -16.10
CA SER A 100 13.53 -9.56 -17.00
C SER A 100 12.60 -8.65 -17.80
N LYS A 101 11.46 -9.17 -18.27
CA LYS A 101 10.48 -8.40 -19.05
C LYS A 101 9.71 -7.45 -18.14
N MET A 102 9.26 -7.90 -16.98
CA MET A 102 8.54 -7.06 -16.03
C MET A 102 9.41 -5.90 -15.50
N ASP A 103 10.71 -6.11 -15.33
CA ASP A 103 11.66 -5.04 -15.00
C ASP A 103 11.72 -3.94 -16.08
N ILE A 104 11.54 -4.28 -17.35
CA ILE A 104 11.46 -3.29 -18.43
C ILE A 104 10.21 -2.43 -18.25
N ALA A 105 9.05 -3.05 -18.03
CA ALA A 105 7.80 -2.33 -17.78
C ALA A 105 7.93 -1.43 -16.55
N LYS A 106 8.50 -1.93 -15.44
CA LYS A 106 8.72 -1.17 -14.20
C LYS A 106 9.60 0.07 -14.44
N LYS A 107 10.73 -0.08 -15.14
CA LYS A 107 11.65 1.03 -15.45
C LYS A 107 10.98 2.10 -16.31
N ILE A 108 10.14 1.71 -17.26
CA ILE A 108 9.42 2.66 -18.11
C ILE A 108 8.27 3.32 -17.33
N ALA A 109 7.51 2.58 -16.53
CA ALA A 109 6.48 3.13 -15.64
C ALA A 109 7.07 4.21 -14.73
N LYS A 110 8.20 3.92 -14.05
CA LYS A 110 8.87 4.87 -13.13
C LYS A 110 9.32 6.17 -13.81
N LYS A 111 9.66 6.14 -15.10
CA LYS A 111 9.98 7.35 -15.89
C LYS A 111 8.77 8.21 -16.24
N ASN A 112 7.55 7.72 -15.98
CA ASN A 112 6.29 8.42 -16.25
C ASN A 112 5.46 8.52 -14.96
N ASP A 113 6.12 8.68 -13.79
CA ASP A 113 5.49 8.86 -12.47
C ASP A 113 4.45 7.78 -12.13
N SER A 114 4.82 6.52 -12.39
CA SER A 114 3.97 5.36 -12.20
C SER A 114 4.79 4.16 -11.73
N ASP A 115 4.17 3.22 -11.03
CA ASP A 115 4.75 1.90 -10.75
C ASP A 115 3.84 0.80 -11.29
N ILE A 116 4.29 -0.45 -11.20
CA ILE A 116 3.52 -1.64 -11.61
C ILE A 116 3.24 -2.53 -10.41
N ILE A 117 2.12 -3.27 -10.45
CA ILE A 117 1.77 -4.25 -9.43
C ILE A 117 1.07 -5.47 -10.03
N MET A 118 1.48 -6.66 -9.59
CA MET A 118 0.87 -7.94 -9.94
C MET A 118 -0.08 -8.41 -8.82
N THR A 119 -1.39 -8.36 -9.03
CA THR A 119 -2.35 -8.80 -8.01
C THR A 119 -3.71 -9.05 -8.64
N GLY A 120 -4.39 -10.14 -8.25
CA GLY A 120 -5.65 -10.54 -8.86
C GLY A 120 -6.69 -9.41 -8.90
N ILE A 121 -6.86 -8.67 -7.80
CA ILE A 121 -7.60 -7.41 -7.78
C ILE A 121 -6.78 -6.40 -6.99
N LEU A 122 -6.51 -5.23 -7.59
CA LEU A 122 -5.81 -4.13 -6.93
C LEU A 122 -6.59 -3.69 -5.68
N PRO A 123 -6.04 -3.81 -4.45
CA PRO A 123 -6.79 -3.52 -3.22
C PRO A 123 -7.36 -2.09 -3.14
N THR A 124 -6.71 -1.16 -3.82
CA THR A 124 -7.03 0.28 -3.88
C THR A 124 -7.88 0.68 -5.08
N VAL A 125 -8.35 -0.26 -5.91
CA VAL A 125 -9.26 0.04 -7.02
C VAL A 125 -10.58 0.61 -6.50
N ARG A 126 -11.10 1.64 -7.17
CA ARG A 126 -12.36 2.29 -6.81
C ARG A 126 -13.41 2.11 -7.90
N LYS A 127 -14.67 2.33 -7.54
CA LYS A 127 -15.78 2.32 -8.50
C LYS A 127 -15.56 3.39 -9.59
N HIS A 128 -15.02 4.55 -9.22
CA HIS A 128 -14.70 5.63 -10.16
C HIS A 128 -13.75 5.17 -11.28
N ASP A 129 -12.79 4.30 -10.96
CA ASP A 129 -11.75 3.87 -11.90
C ASP A 129 -12.32 2.97 -13.02
N LEU A 130 -13.47 2.34 -12.82
CA LEU A 130 -14.06 1.34 -13.72
C LEU A 130 -15.13 1.91 -14.67
N ARG A 131 -15.18 3.23 -14.83
CA ARG A 131 -16.11 3.91 -15.74
C ARG A 131 -15.63 3.88 -17.19
N LEU A 132 -16.56 3.92 -18.15
CA LEU A 132 -16.27 3.85 -19.59
C LEU A 132 -15.15 4.79 -20.07
N ASN A 133 -14.97 5.96 -19.46
CA ASN A 133 -13.89 6.88 -19.80
C ASN A 133 -12.47 6.29 -19.62
N ASN A 134 -12.36 5.25 -18.80
CA ASN A 134 -11.13 4.50 -18.53
C ASN A 134 -11.01 3.23 -19.37
N ILE A 135 -11.82 3.04 -20.43
CA ILE A 135 -11.60 1.96 -21.40
C ILE A 135 -10.40 2.30 -22.30
N SER A 136 -9.53 1.32 -22.54
CA SER A 136 -8.39 1.49 -23.44
C SER A 136 -8.85 1.84 -24.85
N ASN A 137 -8.07 2.67 -25.56
CA ASN A 137 -8.42 3.16 -26.89
C ASN A 137 -8.20 2.08 -27.97
N ASN A 138 -9.08 1.08 -27.99
CA ASN A 138 -9.09 -0.01 -28.97
C ASN A 138 -10.54 -0.30 -29.34
N GLN A 139 -10.87 -0.17 -30.63
CA GLN A 139 -12.23 -0.35 -31.15
C GLN A 139 -12.86 -1.67 -30.72
N ARG A 140 -12.06 -2.74 -30.62
CA ARG A 140 -12.52 -4.07 -30.17
C ARG A 140 -13.14 -4.03 -28.77
N TYR A 141 -12.58 -3.25 -27.85
CA TYR A 141 -13.08 -3.17 -26.48
C TYR A 141 -14.43 -2.44 -26.43
N PHE A 142 -14.59 -1.38 -27.22
CA PHE A 142 -15.88 -0.69 -27.38
C PHE A 142 -16.93 -1.61 -27.99
N ASP A 143 -16.60 -2.31 -29.09
CA ASP A 143 -17.51 -3.23 -29.76
C ASP A 143 -17.97 -4.37 -28.84
N LEU A 144 -17.06 -4.89 -27.99
CA LEU A 144 -17.38 -5.90 -26.99
C LEU A 144 -18.33 -5.37 -25.91
N CYS A 145 -18.04 -4.19 -25.36
CA CYS A 145 -18.88 -3.54 -24.34
C CYS A 145 -20.30 -3.29 -24.88
N ASP A 146 -20.40 -2.83 -26.12
CA ASP A 146 -21.67 -2.59 -26.81
C ASP A 146 -22.42 -3.88 -27.07
N ALA A 147 -21.73 -4.95 -27.50
CA ALA A 147 -22.36 -6.25 -27.75
C ALA A 147 -22.93 -6.87 -26.46
N ILE A 148 -22.20 -6.79 -25.35
CA ILE A 148 -22.67 -7.27 -24.04
C ILE A 148 -23.87 -6.44 -23.58
N SER A 149 -23.77 -5.11 -23.68
CA SER A 149 -24.84 -4.18 -23.25
C SER A 149 -26.10 -4.33 -24.08
N LYS A 150 -26.00 -4.58 -25.39
CA LYS A 150 -27.15 -4.90 -26.25
C LYS A 150 -27.84 -6.21 -25.86
N SER A 151 -27.09 -7.21 -25.37
CA SER A 151 -27.67 -8.50 -24.96
C SER A 151 -28.34 -8.47 -23.58
N ARG A 152 -27.75 -7.73 -22.62
CA ARG A 152 -28.15 -7.76 -21.20
C ARG A 152 -28.96 -6.53 -20.75
N GLY A 153 -28.77 -5.39 -21.40
CA GLY A 153 -29.22 -4.07 -20.96
C GLY A 153 -28.15 -3.28 -20.19
N ASN A 154 -28.37 -1.97 -20.03
CA ASN A 154 -27.35 -0.99 -19.58
C ASN A 154 -27.12 -0.92 -18.07
N LYS A 155 -27.54 -1.93 -17.30
CA LYS A 155 -27.66 -1.87 -15.83
C LYS A 155 -27.16 -3.16 -15.19
N TYR A 156 -25.85 -3.25 -14.98
CA TYR A 156 -25.17 -4.42 -14.43
C TYR A 156 -25.34 -4.46 -12.92
N LYS A 157 -26.15 -5.39 -12.41
CA LYS A 157 -26.28 -5.66 -10.98
C LYS A 157 -25.28 -6.75 -10.59
N ILE A 158 -24.39 -6.44 -9.65
CA ILE A 158 -23.42 -7.37 -9.10
C ILE A 158 -23.72 -7.56 -7.62
N ARG A 159 -23.75 -8.82 -7.20
CA ARG A 159 -23.87 -9.24 -5.80
C ARG A 159 -22.83 -10.29 -5.49
N ILE A 160 -21.91 -9.96 -4.59
CA ILE A 160 -20.89 -10.88 -4.13
C ILE A 160 -20.93 -10.88 -2.60
N SER A 161 -21.04 -12.08 -2.03
CA SER A 161 -21.09 -12.29 -0.59
C SER A 161 -19.80 -12.98 -0.14
N GLY A 162 -19.15 -12.43 0.88
CA GLY A 162 -18.02 -13.03 1.60
C GLY A 162 -18.11 -12.68 3.08
N LEU A 163 -16.98 -12.28 3.70
CA LEU A 163 -17.00 -11.74 5.06
C LEU A 163 -17.79 -10.43 5.15
N ASP A 164 -17.70 -9.62 4.10
CA ASP A 164 -18.57 -8.48 3.86
C ASP A 164 -19.51 -8.80 2.67
N GLU A 165 -20.57 -8.00 2.49
CA GLU A 165 -21.40 -8.04 1.28
C GLU A 165 -21.12 -6.84 0.38
N LEU A 166 -21.04 -7.11 -0.93
CA LEU A 166 -20.99 -6.09 -1.97
C LEU A 166 -22.16 -6.28 -2.93
N ILE A 167 -23.11 -5.34 -2.87
CA ILE A 167 -24.18 -5.20 -3.86
C ILE A 167 -24.02 -3.83 -4.51
N PHE A 168 -23.82 -3.80 -5.82
CA PHE A 168 -23.78 -2.53 -6.55
C PHE A 168 -24.30 -2.65 -7.97
N GLN A 169 -24.62 -1.49 -8.52
CA GLN A 169 -25.00 -1.34 -9.91
C GLN A 169 -23.96 -0.50 -10.65
N HIS A 170 -23.64 -0.92 -11.87
CA HIS A 170 -22.73 -0.24 -12.77
C HIS A 170 -23.32 -0.13 -14.19
N ASP A 171 -22.78 0.78 -14.98
CA ASP A 171 -23.27 1.14 -16.32
C ASP A 171 -22.49 0.45 -17.45
N SER A 172 -21.47 -0.33 -17.13
CA SER A 172 -20.54 -0.90 -18.11
C SER A 172 -19.97 -2.26 -17.69
N PRO A 173 -19.69 -3.17 -18.66
CA PRO A 173 -18.88 -4.37 -18.46
C PRO A 173 -17.46 -4.13 -17.97
N LEU A 174 -16.93 -2.90 -18.09
CA LEU A 174 -15.57 -2.52 -17.69
C LEU A 174 -15.24 -2.81 -16.21
N ILE A 175 -16.23 -3.16 -15.38
CA ILE A 175 -16.00 -3.73 -14.05
C ILE A 175 -15.00 -4.88 -14.12
N GLU A 176 -14.99 -5.68 -15.20
CA GLU A 176 -14.00 -6.75 -15.37
C GLU A 176 -12.55 -6.24 -15.37
N GLY A 177 -12.33 -4.97 -15.71
CA GLY A 177 -11.03 -4.32 -15.73
C GLY A 177 -10.36 -4.20 -14.35
N CYS A 178 -11.04 -4.56 -13.25
CA CYS A 178 -10.37 -4.71 -11.95
C CYS A 178 -9.61 -6.03 -11.80
N ASN A 179 -9.87 -7.01 -12.68
CA ASN A 179 -9.26 -8.33 -12.62
C ASN A 179 -7.93 -8.33 -13.38
N THR A 180 -6.90 -8.95 -12.80
CA THR A 180 -5.70 -9.35 -13.55
C THR A 180 -5.36 -10.83 -13.32
N GLY A 181 -5.00 -11.54 -14.39
CA GLY A 181 -4.65 -12.96 -14.39
C GLY A 181 -3.17 -13.26 -14.66
N PHE A 182 -2.77 -14.48 -14.33
CA PHE A 182 -1.57 -15.11 -14.86
C PHE A 182 -2.00 -16.34 -15.65
N GLN A 183 -1.97 -16.26 -16.98
CA GLN A 183 -2.52 -17.30 -17.83
C GLN A 183 -1.40 -18.25 -18.27
N PHE A 184 -1.41 -19.49 -17.79
CA PHE A 184 -0.35 -20.46 -18.10
C PHE A 184 -0.76 -21.36 -19.27
N HIS A 185 0.08 -21.44 -20.27
CA HIS A 185 -0.21 -22.15 -21.52
C HIS A 185 0.57 -23.46 -21.57
N LEU A 186 -0.11 -24.53 -21.98
CA LEU A 186 0.51 -25.82 -22.26
C LEU A 186 0.08 -26.29 -23.66
N GLN A 187 1.03 -26.27 -24.60
CA GLN A 187 0.89 -26.93 -25.89
C GLN A 187 1.10 -28.43 -25.68
N ILE A 188 0.21 -29.27 -26.24
CA ILE A 188 0.18 -30.73 -26.03
C ILE A 188 -0.16 -31.47 -27.32
N ASP A 189 0.14 -32.78 -27.32
CA ASP A 189 -0.34 -33.69 -28.36
C ASP A 189 -1.87 -33.64 -28.49
N PRO A 190 -2.41 -33.32 -29.68
CA PRO A 190 -3.84 -33.33 -29.97
C PRO A 190 -4.54 -34.65 -29.59
N LYS A 191 -3.86 -35.81 -29.70
CA LYS A 191 -4.46 -37.11 -29.37
C LYS A 191 -4.76 -37.26 -27.88
N ALA A 192 -3.94 -36.66 -27.03
CA ALA A 192 -4.11 -36.71 -25.58
C ALA A 192 -4.98 -35.55 -25.05
N PHE A 193 -5.49 -34.68 -25.93
CA PHE A 193 -6.13 -33.44 -25.52
C PHE A 193 -7.32 -33.66 -24.60
N ALA A 194 -8.26 -34.54 -24.96
CA ALA A 194 -9.46 -34.78 -24.16
C ALA A 194 -9.11 -35.24 -22.74
N ARG A 195 -8.15 -36.18 -22.63
CA ARG A 195 -7.64 -36.70 -21.35
C ARG A 195 -6.97 -35.61 -20.52
N ILE A 196 -6.05 -34.85 -21.10
CA ILE A 196 -5.31 -33.80 -20.37
C ILE A 196 -6.26 -32.67 -19.95
N TYR A 197 -7.20 -32.27 -20.80
CA TYR A 197 -8.20 -31.25 -20.49
C TYR A 197 -9.08 -31.68 -19.31
N ASN A 198 -9.55 -32.93 -19.32
CA ASN A 198 -10.33 -33.50 -18.23
C ASN A 198 -9.57 -33.46 -16.90
N PHE A 199 -8.29 -33.85 -16.89
CA PHE A 199 -7.48 -33.72 -15.69
C PHE A 199 -7.17 -32.26 -15.31
N ALA A 200 -7.05 -31.35 -16.26
CA ALA A 200 -6.90 -29.91 -15.99
C ALA A 200 -8.11 -29.36 -15.23
N GLN A 201 -9.31 -29.86 -15.55
CA GLN A 201 -10.53 -29.53 -14.83
C GLN A 201 -10.56 -30.18 -13.44
N LEU A 202 -10.21 -31.46 -13.31
CA LEU A 202 -10.15 -32.16 -12.02
C LEU A 202 -9.26 -31.41 -11.00
N ILE A 203 -8.05 -31.05 -11.41
CA ILE A 203 -7.05 -30.46 -10.51
C ILE A 203 -7.25 -28.95 -10.29
N ALA A 204 -8.22 -28.34 -10.97
CA ALA A 204 -8.43 -26.89 -10.91
C ALA A 204 -8.66 -26.40 -9.48
N ALA A 205 -9.46 -27.12 -8.70
CA ALA A 205 -9.78 -26.78 -7.32
C ALA A 205 -8.58 -26.79 -6.36
N PRO A 206 -7.79 -27.88 -6.23
CA PRO A 206 -6.64 -27.88 -5.32
C PRO A 206 -5.54 -26.92 -5.75
N VAL A 207 -5.32 -26.71 -7.05
CA VAL A 207 -4.37 -25.71 -7.53
C VAL A 207 -4.86 -24.32 -7.12
N LEU A 208 -6.10 -23.95 -7.46
CA LEU A 208 -6.67 -22.64 -7.14
C LEU A 208 -6.62 -22.33 -5.63
N ALA A 209 -6.94 -23.31 -4.77
CA ALA A 209 -6.94 -23.12 -3.32
C ALA A 209 -5.61 -22.58 -2.77
N THR A 210 -4.48 -23.01 -3.36
CA THR A 210 -3.13 -22.52 -2.99
C THR A 210 -2.77 -21.19 -3.63
N SER A 211 -3.41 -20.86 -4.75
CA SER A 211 -3.05 -19.74 -5.63
C SER A 211 -3.88 -18.47 -5.41
N VAL A 212 -5.03 -18.54 -4.73
CA VAL A 212 -5.96 -17.41 -4.57
C VAL A 212 -5.28 -16.09 -4.13
N ASN A 213 -5.57 -14.98 -4.82
CA ASN A 213 -4.93 -13.67 -4.60
C ASN A 213 -5.84 -12.45 -4.91
N SER A 214 -7.15 -12.52 -4.65
CA SER A 214 -8.04 -11.37 -4.88
C SER A 214 -9.18 -11.24 -3.85
N PRO A 215 -8.88 -11.07 -2.55
CA PRO A 215 -9.91 -11.10 -1.51
C PRO A 215 -10.69 -9.80 -1.30
N ILE A 216 -10.21 -8.68 -1.86
CA ILE A 216 -10.77 -7.36 -1.57
C ILE A 216 -11.16 -6.65 -2.87
N LEU A 217 -12.39 -6.14 -2.92
CA LEU A 217 -12.89 -5.25 -3.98
C LEU A 217 -13.62 -4.06 -3.33
N PHE A 218 -13.26 -2.84 -3.71
CA PHE A 218 -13.80 -1.59 -3.13
C PHE A 218 -13.73 -1.55 -1.58
N GLY A 219 -12.68 -2.13 -1.01
CA GLY A 219 -12.49 -2.22 0.43
C GLY A 219 -13.45 -3.18 1.17
N LYS A 220 -14.10 -4.10 0.45
CA LYS A 220 -14.93 -5.18 1.01
C LYS A 220 -14.19 -6.51 0.92
N ARG A 221 -14.19 -7.29 2.01
CA ARG A 221 -13.61 -8.64 2.09
C ARG A 221 -14.62 -9.65 1.53
N LEU A 222 -14.34 -10.20 0.36
CA LEU A 222 -15.28 -11.04 -0.41
C LEU A 222 -14.77 -12.49 -0.47
N TRP A 223 -14.80 -13.12 -1.64
CA TRP A 223 -14.25 -14.47 -1.84
C TRP A 223 -12.73 -14.41 -1.79
N GLN A 224 -12.05 -15.49 -1.43
CA GLN A 224 -10.59 -15.52 -1.52
C GLN A 224 -10.11 -15.23 -2.96
N GLU A 225 -10.82 -15.73 -3.98
CA GLU A 225 -10.62 -15.36 -5.38
C GLU A 225 -11.86 -14.66 -5.95
N THR A 226 -12.02 -13.38 -5.63
CA THR A 226 -13.18 -12.57 -6.05
C THR A 226 -13.24 -12.36 -7.56
N ARG A 227 -12.11 -12.42 -8.28
CA ARG A 227 -12.10 -12.33 -9.76
C ARG A 227 -13.07 -13.31 -10.42
N ILE A 228 -13.19 -14.54 -9.89
CA ILE A 228 -14.09 -15.56 -10.44
C ILE A 228 -15.54 -15.03 -10.45
N ALA A 229 -16.01 -14.52 -9.31
CA ALA A 229 -17.37 -14.02 -9.17
C ALA A 229 -17.60 -12.72 -9.97
N VAL A 230 -16.63 -11.80 -9.97
CA VAL A 230 -16.72 -10.54 -10.71
C VAL A 230 -16.81 -10.81 -12.20
N PHE A 231 -15.91 -11.63 -12.74
CA PHE A 231 -15.88 -11.89 -14.18
C PHE A 231 -17.16 -12.58 -14.66
N GLN A 232 -17.64 -13.57 -13.90
CA GLN A 232 -18.91 -14.24 -14.16
C GLN A 232 -20.09 -13.28 -14.21
N GLN A 233 -20.18 -12.35 -13.26
CA GLN A 233 -21.32 -11.44 -13.18
C GLN A 233 -21.19 -10.22 -14.11
N ALA A 234 -19.97 -9.77 -14.44
CA ALA A 234 -19.74 -8.61 -15.30
C ALA A 234 -20.03 -8.91 -16.78
N THR A 235 -19.67 -10.10 -17.26
CA THR A 235 -19.86 -10.50 -18.67
C THR A 235 -21.08 -11.39 -18.90
N ASP A 236 -21.92 -11.57 -17.87
CA ASP A 236 -23.16 -12.32 -18.01
C ASP A 236 -24.09 -11.63 -19.03
N THR A 237 -24.48 -12.35 -20.06
CA THR A 237 -25.34 -11.86 -21.15
C THR A 237 -26.76 -12.40 -21.07
N ARG A 238 -27.07 -13.16 -20.01
CA ARG A 238 -28.41 -13.72 -19.77
C ARG A 238 -29.39 -12.59 -19.45
N ILE A 239 -30.58 -12.68 -20.02
CA ILE A 239 -31.67 -11.76 -19.72
C ILE A 239 -32.32 -12.24 -18.43
N ILE A 240 -32.23 -11.45 -17.37
CA ILE A 240 -32.89 -11.74 -16.10
C ILE A 240 -34.36 -11.32 -16.27
N GLY A 241 -35.23 -12.28 -16.58
CA GLY A 241 -36.69 -12.12 -16.66
C GLY A 241 -37.43 -12.97 -15.62
N ASN A 242 -38.76 -13.01 -15.71
CA ASN A 242 -39.61 -13.82 -14.80
C ASN A 242 -39.55 -15.34 -15.06
N TYR A 243 -38.82 -15.78 -16.09
CA TYR A 243 -38.69 -17.18 -16.48
C TYR A 243 -37.23 -17.65 -16.32
N HIS A 244 -37.04 -18.82 -15.72
CA HIS A 244 -35.74 -19.47 -15.60
C HIS A 244 -35.40 -20.25 -16.88
N LEU A 245 -34.80 -19.58 -17.86
CA LEU A 245 -34.15 -20.26 -18.98
C LEU A 245 -32.81 -20.85 -18.50
N GLU A 246 -32.55 -22.13 -18.77
CA GLU A 246 -31.27 -22.82 -18.51
C GLU A 246 -30.14 -22.33 -19.44
N SER A 247 -29.90 -21.02 -19.42
CA SER A 247 -28.82 -20.37 -20.14
C SER A 247 -27.57 -20.32 -19.26
N LEU A 248 -26.42 -20.65 -19.85
CA LEU A 248 -25.14 -20.68 -19.15
C LEU A 248 -24.48 -19.28 -19.16
N PRO A 249 -23.76 -18.90 -18.09
CA PRO A 249 -22.90 -17.73 -18.12
C PRO A 249 -21.74 -17.96 -19.10
N ARG A 250 -21.29 -16.90 -19.78
CA ARG A 250 -20.15 -16.96 -20.72
C ARG A 250 -18.83 -17.30 -20.06
N VAL A 251 -18.69 -16.93 -18.79
CA VAL A 251 -17.56 -17.35 -17.94
C VAL A 251 -17.94 -18.65 -17.26
N THR A 252 -17.23 -19.72 -17.57
CA THR A 252 -17.64 -21.07 -17.19
C THR A 252 -16.48 -21.98 -16.81
N PHE A 253 -16.74 -22.87 -15.86
CA PHE A 253 -15.90 -24.03 -15.59
C PHE A 253 -16.00 -25.09 -16.70
N GLY A 254 -17.17 -25.17 -17.35
CA GLY A 254 -17.55 -26.23 -18.28
C GLY A 254 -18.82 -26.96 -17.80
N ASN A 255 -19.27 -27.94 -18.58
CA ASN A 255 -20.55 -28.63 -18.32
C ASN A 255 -20.44 -30.15 -18.17
N LYS A 256 -19.39 -30.76 -18.72
CA LYS A 256 -19.16 -32.20 -18.72
C LYS A 256 -17.70 -32.50 -19.00
N TRP A 257 -17.27 -33.72 -18.69
CA TRP A 257 -16.02 -34.27 -19.19
C TRP A 257 -16.08 -34.45 -20.70
N LEU A 258 -14.93 -34.32 -21.37
CA LEU A 258 -14.77 -34.65 -22.78
C LEU A 258 -14.68 -36.16 -22.97
N ASP A 259 -15.23 -36.65 -24.07
CA ASP A 259 -15.18 -38.07 -24.45
C ASP A 259 -14.03 -38.31 -25.45
N LYS A 260 -14.01 -37.56 -26.56
CA LYS A 260 -13.16 -37.85 -27.73
C LYS A 260 -12.21 -36.71 -28.09
N SER A 261 -12.67 -35.47 -28.14
CA SER A 261 -11.90 -34.40 -28.78
C SER A 261 -12.24 -33.00 -28.29
N LEU A 262 -11.28 -32.07 -28.44
CA LEU A 262 -11.53 -30.64 -28.21
C LEU A 262 -12.62 -30.04 -29.09
N ILE A 263 -12.93 -30.69 -30.22
CA ILE A 263 -14.03 -30.29 -31.11
C ILE A 263 -15.37 -30.25 -30.36
N GLU A 264 -15.57 -31.12 -29.38
CA GLU A 264 -16.76 -31.10 -28.52
C GLU A 264 -16.91 -29.77 -27.79
N ILE A 265 -15.81 -29.16 -27.34
CA ILE A 265 -15.83 -27.85 -26.68
C ILE A 265 -16.30 -26.78 -27.66
N PHE A 266 -15.72 -26.73 -28.85
CA PHE A 266 -16.09 -25.70 -29.84
C PHE A 266 -17.54 -25.86 -30.30
N LYS A 267 -18.02 -27.10 -30.53
CA LYS A 267 -19.42 -27.37 -30.85
C LYS A 267 -20.34 -26.97 -29.69
N GLU A 268 -19.95 -27.26 -28.46
CA GLU A 268 -20.69 -26.82 -27.27
C GLU A 268 -20.76 -25.29 -27.19
N ASP A 269 -19.64 -24.59 -27.41
CA ASP A 269 -19.61 -23.12 -27.31
C ASP A 269 -20.52 -22.47 -28.36
N ILE A 270 -20.48 -22.96 -29.60
CA ILE A 270 -21.26 -22.42 -30.72
C ILE A 270 -22.76 -22.67 -30.54
N THR A 271 -23.13 -23.84 -30.01
CA THR A 271 -24.53 -24.19 -29.76
C THR A 271 -25.12 -23.41 -28.58
N ARG A 272 -24.31 -23.06 -27.57
CA ARG A 272 -24.80 -22.46 -26.32
C ARG A 272 -24.65 -20.95 -26.25
N TYR A 273 -23.66 -20.35 -26.92
CA TYR A 273 -23.36 -18.92 -26.78
C TYR A 273 -23.66 -18.14 -28.06
N LYS A 274 -24.42 -17.04 -27.90
CA LYS A 274 -24.68 -16.11 -29.02
C LYS A 274 -23.39 -15.48 -29.52
N ILE A 275 -23.30 -15.23 -30.82
CA ILE A 275 -22.16 -14.56 -31.45
C ILE A 275 -22.20 -13.07 -31.11
N LEU A 276 -21.17 -12.56 -30.41
CA LEU A 276 -21.07 -11.15 -30.00
C LEU A 276 -20.39 -10.29 -31.07
N LEU A 277 -19.25 -10.73 -31.59
CA LEU A 277 -18.45 -10.03 -32.60
C LEU A 277 -18.57 -10.74 -33.94
N LYS A 278 -18.73 -9.97 -35.03
CA LYS A 278 -19.10 -10.50 -36.36
C LYS A 278 -18.18 -10.06 -37.51
N SER A 279 -17.25 -9.14 -37.28
CA SER A 279 -16.29 -8.73 -38.30
C SER A 279 -14.89 -8.59 -37.70
N LEU A 280 -13.90 -9.01 -38.49
CA LEU A 280 -12.53 -8.56 -38.33
C LEU A 280 -12.37 -7.40 -39.31
N ASN A 281 -12.08 -6.19 -38.83
CA ASN A 281 -11.72 -5.04 -39.68
C ASN A 281 -10.34 -5.23 -40.34
N GLN A 282 -10.12 -6.37 -41.00
CA GLN A 282 -8.96 -6.61 -41.85
C GLN A 282 -9.49 -7.01 -43.22
N LYS A 283 -9.22 -6.15 -44.21
CA LYS A 283 -9.23 -6.49 -45.63
C LYS A 283 -8.58 -7.87 -45.76
N ILE A 284 -9.39 -8.89 -46.08
CA ILE A 284 -8.90 -10.23 -46.37
C ILE A 284 -8.03 -10.05 -47.61
N ASN A 285 -6.71 -9.96 -47.42
CA ASN A 285 -5.77 -10.09 -48.51
C ASN A 285 -5.86 -11.55 -48.94
N ILE A 286 -6.63 -11.81 -49.99
CA ILE A 286 -6.83 -13.11 -50.67
C ILE A 286 -5.54 -13.56 -51.40
N LYS A 287 -4.37 -13.28 -50.81
CA LYS A 287 -3.05 -13.70 -51.27
C LYS A 287 -2.26 -14.24 -50.08
N GLN A 288 -2.68 -15.34 -49.48
CA GLN A 288 -1.89 -16.03 -48.45
C GLN A 288 -1.94 -17.55 -48.65
N ASN A 289 -0.77 -18.18 -48.49
CA ASN A 289 -0.44 -19.58 -48.81
C ASN A 289 -1.56 -20.58 -48.51
N LEU A 290 -2.02 -21.26 -49.56
CA LEU A 290 -3.13 -22.23 -49.64
C LEU A 290 -3.05 -23.50 -48.76
N LYS A 291 -2.11 -23.65 -47.81
CA LYS A 291 -1.87 -24.95 -47.13
C LYS A 291 -2.27 -25.06 -45.64
N ILE A 292 -2.38 -23.98 -44.87
CA ILE A 292 -2.68 -24.06 -43.42
C ILE A 292 -3.77 -23.04 -43.04
N PRO A 293 -4.94 -23.47 -42.52
CA PRO A 293 -6.04 -22.57 -42.21
C PRO A 293 -5.81 -21.78 -40.91
N ARG A 294 -6.17 -20.49 -40.88
CA ARG A 294 -6.01 -19.62 -39.69
C ARG A 294 -7.12 -19.77 -38.65
N LEU A 295 -8.29 -20.26 -39.07
CA LEU A 295 -9.48 -20.44 -38.23
C LEU A 295 -9.92 -19.13 -37.54
N ASP A 296 -10.00 -18.06 -38.32
CA ASP A 296 -10.19 -16.70 -37.81
C ASP A 296 -11.58 -16.51 -37.17
N ALA A 297 -12.64 -17.10 -37.74
CA ALA A 297 -13.99 -16.98 -37.18
C ALA A 297 -14.13 -17.82 -35.90
N LEU A 298 -13.56 -19.02 -35.89
CA LEU A 298 -13.48 -19.86 -34.68
C LEU A 298 -12.70 -19.16 -33.56
N SER A 299 -11.54 -18.60 -33.87
CA SER A 299 -10.69 -17.88 -32.92
C SER A 299 -11.40 -16.64 -32.38
N LEU A 300 -12.10 -15.88 -33.23
CA LEU A 300 -12.88 -14.72 -32.79
C LEU A 300 -14.01 -15.14 -31.85
N HIS A 301 -14.78 -16.17 -32.20
CA HIS A 301 -15.86 -16.66 -31.34
C HIS A 301 -15.34 -17.17 -29.99
N ASN A 302 -14.30 -18.01 -30.01
CA ASN A 302 -13.66 -18.55 -28.81
C ASN A 302 -13.09 -17.45 -27.90
N SER A 303 -12.65 -16.32 -28.47
CA SER A 303 -12.20 -15.16 -27.68
C SER A 303 -13.31 -14.45 -26.88
N THR A 304 -14.58 -14.79 -27.15
CA THR A 304 -15.78 -14.22 -26.47
C THR A 304 -16.49 -15.22 -25.57
N VAL A 305 -15.88 -16.39 -25.35
CA VAL A 305 -16.31 -17.43 -24.41
C VAL A 305 -15.17 -17.69 -23.44
N TYR A 306 -15.43 -17.50 -22.15
CA TYR A 306 -14.39 -17.38 -21.14
C TYR A 306 -14.32 -18.63 -20.26
N ARG A 307 -13.68 -19.69 -20.76
CA ARG A 307 -13.47 -20.94 -20.01
C ARG A 307 -12.24 -20.82 -19.10
N TRP A 308 -12.31 -21.30 -17.85
CA TRP A 308 -11.14 -21.27 -16.95
C TRP A 308 -9.97 -22.13 -17.44
N ASN A 309 -10.26 -23.27 -18.07
CA ASN A 309 -9.32 -23.98 -18.94
C ASN A 309 -9.84 -23.84 -20.37
N ARG A 310 -9.13 -23.07 -21.22
CA ARG A 310 -9.57 -22.74 -22.57
C ARG A 310 -8.77 -23.52 -23.63
N PRO A 311 -9.43 -24.24 -24.56
CA PRO A 311 -8.74 -24.79 -25.72
C PRO A 311 -8.44 -23.67 -26.71
N CYS A 312 -7.18 -23.55 -27.13
CA CYS A 312 -6.76 -22.53 -28.08
C CYS A 312 -6.08 -23.18 -29.29
N TYR A 313 -6.50 -22.76 -30.48
CA TYR A 313 -5.78 -23.02 -31.74
C TYR A 313 -4.76 -21.90 -31.98
N GLY A 314 -3.63 -22.22 -32.61
CA GLY A 314 -2.66 -21.23 -33.03
C GLY A 314 -1.72 -21.76 -34.10
N ILE A 315 -0.97 -20.87 -34.73
CA ILE A 315 0.08 -21.23 -35.68
C ILE A 315 1.40 -20.66 -35.15
N TYR A 316 2.35 -21.54 -34.82
CA TYR A 316 3.67 -21.15 -34.33
C TYR A 316 4.75 -21.66 -35.28
N LYS A 317 5.64 -20.75 -35.73
CA LYS A 317 6.70 -21.05 -36.72
C LYS A 317 6.18 -21.81 -37.96
N GLY A 318 4.99 -21.42 -38.43
CA GLY A 318 4.35 -22.03 -39.61
C GLY A 318 3.71 -23.40 -39.37
N LYS A 319 3.62 -23.88 -38.12
CA LYS A 319 2.96 -25.14 -37.77
C LYS A 319 1.69 -24.88 -36.95
N PRO A 320 0.55 -25.48 -37.32
CA PRO A 320 -0.68 -25.35 -36.53
C PRO A 320 -0.57 -26.21 -35.28
N SER A 321 -1.01 -25.70 -34.13
CA SER A 321 -0.97 -26.40 -32.85
C SER A 321 -2.20 -26.10 -31.99
N VAL A 322 -2.42 -26.95 -31.00
CA VAL A 322 -3.46 -26.77 -29.98
C VAL A 322 -2.83 -26.70 -28.60
N ARG A 323 -3.41 -25.88 -27.73
CA ARG A 323 -2.94 -25.69 -26.36
C ARG A 323 -4.11 -25.57 -25.39
N ILE A 324 -3.85 -25.91 -24.13
CA ILE A 324 -4.71 -25.56 -23.01
C ILE A 324 -4.15 -24.29 -22.39
N GLU A 325 -5.01 -23.29 -22.28
CA GLU A 325 -4.74 -22.06 -21.56
C GLU A 325 -5.44 -22.11 -20.20
N ASN A 326 -4.65 -22.15 -19.13
CA ASN A 326 -5.12 -22.12 -17.76
C ASN A 326 -5.25 -20.66 -17.29
N ARG A 327 -6.49 -20.16 -17.25
CA ARG A 327 -6.85 -18.77 -16.94
C ARG A 327 -7.27 -18.55 -15.48
N MET A 328 -7.33 -19.62 -14.67
CA MET A 328 -7.86 -19.50 -13.31
C MET A 328 -6.88 -18.82 -12.35
N LEU A 329 -5.58 -18.88 -12.63
CA LEU A 329 -4.55 -18.35 -11.74
C LEU A 329 -4.59 -16.80 -11.72
N PRO A 330 -4.54 -16.19 -10.53
CA PRO A 330 -4.43 -14.74 -10.42
C PRO A 330 -3.02 -14.27 -10.72
N SER A 331 -2.91 -13.00 -11.11
CA SER A 331 -1.64 -12.27 -11.11
C SER A 331 -1.09 -12.16 -9.68
N GLY A 332 0.22 -12.29 -9.52
CA GLY A 332 0.96 -12.28 -8.26
C GLY A 332 0.66 -13.49 -7.36
N PRO A 333 1.04 -13.44 -6.07
CA PRO A 333 1.64 -12.31 -5.36
C PRO A 333 3.09 -11.99 -5.74
N SER A 334 3.81 -12.92 -6.35
CA SER A 334 5.16 -12.73 -6.89
C SER A 334 5.35 -13.66 -8.10
N ILE A 335 6.33 -13.37 -8.96
CA ILE A 335 6.63 -14.21 -10.14
C ILE A 335 7.01 -15.63 -9.71
N VAL A 336 7.74 -15.78 -8.61
CA VAL A 336 8.10 -17.11 -8.10
C VAL A 336 6.88 -17.87 -7.58
N ASP A 337 5.86 -17.19 -7.04
CA ASP A 337 4.59 -17.82 -6.65
C ASP A 337 3.77 -18.25 -7.88
N GLU A 338 3.73 -17.42 -8.93
CA GLU A 338 3.07 -17.73 -10.22
C GLU A 338 3.69 -18.97 -10.86
N VAL A 339 5.02 -19.01 -10.98
CA VAL A 339 5.73 -20.19 -11.51
C VAL A 339 5.55 -21.40 -10.60
N ALA A 340 5.48 -21.22 -9.27
CA ALA A 340 5.17 -22.31 -8.35
C ALA A 340 3.76 -22.87 -8.54
N ASN A 341 2.76 -22.01 -8.77
CA ASN A 341 1.39 -22.42 -9.09
C ASN A 341 1.35 -23.25 -10.38
N SER A 342 2.01 -22.75 -11.43
CA SER A 342 2.10 -23.44 -12.71
C SER A 342 2.86 -24.77 -12.62
N SER A 343 3.92 -24.83 -11.81
CA SER A 343 4.67 -26.07 -11.56
C SER A 343 3.81 -27.13 -10.89
N PHE A 344 2.98 -26.73 -9.91
CA PHE A 344 2.06 -27.64 -9.25
C PHE A 344 0.99 -28.17 -10.20
N TRP A 345 0.39 -27.28 -11.01
CA TRP A 345 -0.57 -27.65 -12.04
C TRP A 345 0.03 -28.58 -13.10
N LEU A 346 1.19 -28.24 -13.63
CA LEU A 346 1.90 -29.01 -14.66
C LEU A 346 2.29 -30.41 -14.13
N GLY A 347 2.83 -30.47 -12.91
CA GLY A 347 3.18 -31.74 -12.27
C GLY A 347 1.97 -32.65 -12.08
N LEU A 348 0.87 -32.11 -11.54
CA LEU A 348 -0.35 -32.89 -11.38
C LEU A 348 -0.93 -33.36 -12.70
N LEU A 349 -0.92 -32.51 -13.73
CA LEU A 349 -1.38 -32.89 -15.06
C LEU A 349 -0.60 -34.08 -15.61
N PHE A 350 0.73 -34.03 -15.60
CA PHE A 350 1.54 -35.10 -16.15
C PHE A 350 1.49 -36.37 -15.30
N PHE A 351 1.30 -36.24 -13.98
CA PHE A 351 1.02 -37.40 -13.14
C PHE A 351 -0.30 -38.08 -13.52
N TYR A 352 -1.42 -37.35 -13.54
CA TYR A 352 -2.73 -37.94 -13.80
C TYR A 352 -2.92 -38.37 -15.26
N LYS A 353 -2.31 -37.65 -16.22
CA LYS A 353 -2.24 -38.06 -17.63
C LYS A 353 -1.75 -39.51 -17.76
N ASN A 354 -0.77 -39.89 -16.95
CA ASN A 354 -0.14 -41.22 -16.96
C ASN A 354 -0.74 -42.18 -15.91
N SER A 355 -1.81 -41.81 -15.23
CA SER A 355 -2.49 -42.68 -14.25
C SER A 355 -3.38 -43.72 -14.93
N ASP A 356 -3.76 -44.77 -14.18
CA ASP A 356 -4.63 -45.85 -14.65
C ASP A 356 -6.12 -45.46 -14.70
N ILE A 357 -6.47 -44.20 -14.41
CA ILE A 357 -7.85 -43.72 -14.46
C ILE A 357 -8.26 -43.57 -15.92
N GLU A 358 -9.03 -44.51 -16.46
CA GLU A 358 -9.53 -44.44 -17.84
C GLU A 358 -10.69 -43.45 -17.99
N LYS A 359 -11.72 -43.58 -17.14
CA LYS A 359 -12.91 -42.72 -17.14
C LYS A 359 -13.03 -41.95 -15.84
N LEU A 360 -12.94 -40.62 -15.91
CA LEU A 360 -13.07 -39.77 -14.74
C LEU A 360 -14.43 -39.89 -14.05
N ASN A 361 -15.52 -40.09 -14.81
CA ASN A 361 -16.86 -40.22 -14.25
C ASN A 361 -17.00 -41.34 -13.22
N ASP A 362 -16.19 -42.40 -13.32
CA ASP A 362 -16.23 -43.53 -12.42
C ASP A 362 -15.53 -43.20 -11.08
N ALA A 363 -14.61 -42.23 -11.09
CA ALA A 363 -13.86 -41.79 -9.90
C ALA A 363 -14.44 -40.51 -9.27
N ILE A 364 -14.94 -39.57 -10.09
CA ILE A 364 -15.50 -38.29 -9.64
C ILE A 364 -16.42 -37.70 -10.71
N THR A 365 -17.58 -37.21 -10.26
CA THR A 365 -18.52 -36.56 -11.17
C THR A 365 -18.00 -35.19 -11.61
N PHE A 366 -18.40 -34.74 -12.80
CA PHE A 366 -18.05 -33.38 -13.27
C PHE A 366 -18.58 -32.30 -12.32
N ASP A 367 -19.77 -32.51 -11.77
CA ASP A 367 -20.40 -31.58 -10.83
C ASP A 367 -19.63 -31.47 -9.52
N ASP A 368 -19.09 -32.58 -9.00
CA ASP A 368 -18.22 -32.54 -7.81
C ASP A 368 -16.93 -31.75 -8.08
N ALA A 369 -16.29 -31.95 -9.23
CA ALA A 369 -15.12 -31.16 -9.62
C ALA A 369 -15.45 -29.66 -9.75
N ARG A 370 -16.61 -29.33 -10.32
CA ARG A 370 -17.11 -27.95 -10.43
C ARG A 370 -17.41 -27.34 -9.05
N ILE A 371 -18.05 -28.09 -8.16
CA ILE A 371 -18.34 -27.65 -6.78
C ILE A 371 -17.03 -27.39 -6.04
N ASN A 372 -16.05 -28.30 -6.16
CA ASN A 372 -14.72 -28.13 -5.56
C ASN A 372 -14.06 -26.83 -6.05
N PHE A 373 -14.16 -26.52 -7.35
CA PHE A 373 -13.57 -25.30 -7.93
C PHE A 373 -14.15 -24.03 -7.30
N TYR A 374 -15.48 -23.94 -7.19
CA TYR A 374 -16.12 -22.78 -6.56
C TYR A 374 -15.86 -22.73 -5.04
N ALA A 375 -15.79 -23.88 -4.36
CA ALA A 375 -15.40 -23.95 -2.96
C ALA A 375 -13.97 -23.41 -2.75
N ALA A 376 -13.03 -23.79 -3.63
CA ALA A 376 -11.67 -23.27 -3.62
C ALA A 376 -11.62 -21.75 -3.88
N ALA A 377 -12.40 -21.24 -4.84
CA ALA A 377 -12.49 -19.81 -5.10
C ALA A 377 -13.03 -19.03 -3.90
N GLN A 378 -14.04 -19.56 -3.21
CA GLN A 378 -14.66 -18.91 -2.05
C GLN A 378 -13.78 -18.97 -0.79
N GLN A 379 -13.22 -20.14 -0.50
CA GLN A 379 -12.64 -20.46 0.82
C GLN A 379 -11.12 -20.67 0.78
N GLY A 380 -10.51 -20.77 -0.41
CA GLY A 380 -9.08 -21.00 -0.57
C GLY A 380 -8.64 -22.31 0.09
N LEU A 381 -7.59 -22.25 0.90
CA LEU A 381 -7.02 -23.39 1.63
C LEU A 381 -7.95 -23.97 2.71
N ASP A 382 -9.00 -23.26 3.11
CA ASP A 382 -9.95 -23.78 4.12
C ASP A 382 -11.14 -24.52 3.49
N ALA A 383 -11.13 -24.70 2.15
CA ALA A 383 -12.13 -25.48 1.45
C ALA A 383 -12.10 -26.97 1.81
N THR A 384 -13.26 -27.61 1.70
CA THR A 384 -13.41 -29.07 1.74
C THR A 384 -13.79 -29.56 0.35
N PHE A 385 -13.09 -30.57 -0.15
CA PHE A 385 -13.34 -31.16 -1.47
C PHE A 385 -13.95 -32.55 -1.35
N ARG A 386 -14.79 -32.93 -2.31
CA ARG A 386 -15.08 -34.33 -2.58
C ARG A 386 -14.07 -34.84 -3.59
N TRP A 387 -13.34 -35.91 -3.27
CA TRP A 387 -12.23 -36.36 -4.11
C TRP A 387 -12.48 -37.74 -4.75
N LEU A 388 -11.45 -38.32 -5.34
CA LEU A 388 -11.50 -39.55 -6.16
C LEU A 388 -12.00 -40.80 -5.41
N ASP A 389 -11.91 -40.81 -4.08
CA ASP A 389 -12.43 -41.91 -3.24
C ASP A 389 -13.91 -41.70 -2.85
N GLY A 390 -14.55 -40.67 -3.41
CA GLY A 390 -15.91 -40.25 -3.10
C GLY A 390 -16.06 -39.56 -1.74
N LYS A 391 -15.00 -39.49 -0.91
CA LYS A 391 -15.04 -38.90 0.43
C LYS A 391 -14.74 -37.41 0.40
N ARG A 392 -15.13 -36.74 1.50
CA ARG A 392 -14.79 -35.35 1.74
C ARG A 392 -13.44 -35.24 2.43
N ILE A 393 -12.58 -34.35 1.95
CA ILE A 393 -11.23 -34.11 2.46
C ILE A 393 -10.93 -32.61 2.53
N ASP A 394 -10.27 -32.17 3.61
CA ASP A 394 -9.75 -30.80 3.74
C ASP A 394 -8.69 -30.55 2.66
N ALA A 395 -8.78 -29.40 1.98
CA ALA A 395 -7.90 -29.05 0.86
C ALA A 395 -6.43 -29.16 1.25
N ARG A 396 -6.01 -28.69 2.43
CA ARG A 396 -4.61 -28.73 2.87
C ARG A 396 -4.14 -30.15 3.09
N LYS A 397 -4.96 -31.01 3.71
CA LYS A 397 -4.61 -32.43 3.90
C LYS A 397 -4.39 -33.12 2.55
N LEU A 398 -5.32 -32.94 1.61
CA LEU A 398 -5.20 -33.50 0.27
C LEU A 398 -3.94 -32.98 -0.45
N ILE A 399 -3.71 -31.67 -0.40
CA ILE A 399 -2.58 -31.03 -1.09
C ILE A 399 -1.24 -31.52 -0.51
N LEU A 400 -1.07 -31.47 0.81
CA LEU A 400 0.19 -31.81 1.48
C LEU A 400 0.53 -33.29 1.36
N ASN A 401 -0.45 -34.16 1.59
CA ASN A 401 -0.19 -35.59 1.77
C ASN A 401 -0.23 -36.36 0.45
N GLU A 402 -1.03 -35.91 -0.52
CA GLU A 402 -1.20 -36.63 -1.78
C GLU A 402 -0.71 -35.85 -3.00
N LEU A 403 -1.17 -34.61 -3.17
CA LEU A 403 -1.01 -33.93 -4.45
C LEU A 403 0.40 -33.38 -4.68
N ILE A 404 1.08 -32.84 -3.65
CA ILE A 404 2.46 -32.37 -3.80
C ILE A 404 3.42 -33.52 -4.19
N PRO A 405 3.39 -34.70 -3.52
CA PRO A 405 4.16 -35.86 -3.97
C PRO A 405 3.84 -36.28 -5.41
N LYS A 406 2.55 -36.36 -5.77
CA LYS A 406 2.11 -36.70 -7.13
C LYS A 406 2.63 -35.69 -8.16
N ALA A 407 2.60 -34.40 -7.85
CA ALA A 407 3.13 -33.34 -8.71
C ALA A 407 4.64 -33.48 -8.94
N ALA A 408 5.41 -33.85 -7.90
CA ALA A 408 6.85 -34.08 -8.01
C ALA A 408 7.17 -35.24 -8.96
N ILE A 409 6.39 -36.34 -8.89
CA ILE A 409 6.50 -37.49 -9.80
C ILE A 409 6.19 -37.04 -11.24
N GLY A 410 5.10 -36.30 -11.44
CA GLY A 410 4.72 -35.81 -12.76
C GLY A 410 5.76 -34.88 -13.39
N LEU A 411 6.31 -33.92 -12.63
CA LEU A 411 7.41 -33.06 -13.12
C LEU A 411 8.68 -33.85 -13.42
N SER A 412 8.98 -34.87 -12.62
CA SER A 412 10.12 -35.78 -12.87
C SER A 412 9.92 -36.57 -14.17
N SER A 413 8.68 -36.99 -14.47
CA SER A 413 8.37 -37.77 -15.68
C SER A 413 8.61 -37.01 -16.99
N ILE A 414 8.63 -35.68 -16.95
CA ILE A 414 8.96 -34.80 -18.07
C ILE A 414 10.37 -34.18 -17.93
N ASN A 415 11.23 -34.80 -17.13
CA ASN A 415 12.65 -34.47 -16.97
C ASN A 415 12.93 -33.03 -16.48
N ILE A 416 12.04 -32.42 -15.70
CA ILE A 416 12.30 -31.13 -15.05
C ILE A 416 13.42 -31.29 -14.01
N ASN A 417 14.27 -30.27 -13.91
CA ASN A 417 15.40 -30.24 -12.99
C ASN A 417 14.94 -30.47 -11.53
N PRO A 418 15.49 -31.46 -10.79
CA PRO A 418 15.10 -31.73 -9.41
C PRO A 418 15.19 -30.52 -8.48
N LYS A 419 16.16 -29.61 -8.69
CA LYS A 419 16.28 -28.37 -7.91
C LYS A 419 15.12 -27.41 -8.15
N ASP A 420 14.57 -27.38 -9.35
CA ASP A 420 13.40 -26.55 -9.69
C ASP A 420 12.12 -27.18 -9.10
N ILE A 421 11.98 -28.51 -9.19
CA ILE A 421 10.89 -29.26 -8.55
C ILE A 421 10.86 -28.96 -7.05
N GLU A 422 12.00 -29.11 -6.38
CA GLU A 422 12.15 -28.84 -4.95
C GLU A 422 11.81 -27.37 -4.63
N LYS A 423 12.41 -26.41 -5.36
CA LYS A 423 12.17 -24.97 -5.16
C LYS A 423 10.67 -24.63 -5.22
N TYR A 424 10.01 -25.00 -6.32
CA TYR A 424 8.65 -24.55 -6.58
C TYR A 424 7.60 -25.31 -5.77
N LEU A 425 7.73 -26.64 -5.62
CA LEU A 425 6.79 -27.41 -4.82
C LEU A 425 6.95 -27.14 -3.32
N ASN A 426 8.15 -26.79 -2.84
CA ASN A 426 8.33 -26.38 -1.45
C ASN A 426 7.61 -25.05 -1.14
N ILE A 427 7.50 -24.13 -2.11
CA ILE A 427 6.69 -22.92 -1.95
C ILE A 427 5.21 -23.28 -1.76
N ILE A 428 4.68 -24.22 -2.55
CA ILE A 428 3.29 -24.71 -2.41
C ILE A 428 3.09 -25.39 -1.05
N LYS A 429 4.06 -26.23 -0.65
CA LYS A 429 4.07 -26.90 0.66
C LYS A 429 4.02 -25.91 1.81
N GLU A 430 4.92 -24.92 1.85
CA GLU A 430 5.00 -23.95 2.94
C GLU A 430 3.78 -23.02 2.96
N ARG A 431 3.25 -22.58 1.80
CA ARG A 431 1.98 -21.84 1.73
C ARG A 431 0.83 -22.63 2.35
N THR A 432 0.73 -23.92 2.00
CA THR A 432 -0.34 -24.81 2.45
C THR A 432 -0.23 -25.12 3.94
N LYS A 433 1.00 -25.41 4.42
CA LYS A 433 1.31 -25.69 5.83
C LYS A 433 1.03 -24.50 6.72
N ASN A 434 1.51 -23.32 6.34
CA ASN A 434 1.40 -22.09 7.14
C ASN A 434 0.06 -21.36 6.93
N ARG A 435 -0.82 -21.92 6.08
CA ARG A 435 -2.09 -21.30 5.65
C ARG A 435 -1.91 -19.86 5.15
N GLN A 436 -0.87 -19.59 4.36
CA GLN A 436 -0.56 -18.25 3.89
C GLN A 436 -0.40 -18.23 2.38
N ASN A 437 -1.52 -17.99 1.68
CA ASN A 437 -1.55 -17.57 0.27
C ASN A 437 -1.74 -16.04 0.19
N GLY A 438 -1.77 -15.51 -1.05
CA GLY A 438 -1.96 -14.07 -1.31
C GLY A 438 -3.18 -13.48 -0.61
N SER A 439 -4.31 -14.16 -0.77
CA SER A 439 -5.58 -13.69 -0.22
C SER A 439 -5.61 -13.68 1.30
N ARG A 440 -5.11 -14.74 1.93
CA ARG A 440 -5.04 -14.82 3.39
C ARG A 440 -4.09 -13.77 3.96
N TRP A 441 -2.96 -13.50 3.30
CA TRP A 441 -2.06 -12.43 3.72
C TRP A 441 -2.73 -11.04 3.62
N ILE A 442 -3.40 -10.74 2.49
CA ILE A 442 -4.12 -9.47 2.29
C ILE A 442 -5.21 -9.27 3.34
N ILE A 443 -6.06 -10.29 3.60
CA ILE A 443 -7.12 -10.20 4.62
C ILE A 443 -6.53 -9.99 6.01
N ASN A 444 -5.52 -10.77 6.39
CA ASN A 444 -4.89 -10.66 7.71
C ASN A 444 -4.21 -9.30 7.92
N ALA A 445 -3.56 -8.77 6.88
CA ALA A 445 -2.96 -7.44 6.89
C ALA A 445 -4.05 -6.36 7.03
N TYR A 446 -5.12 -6.47 6.26
CA TYR A 446 -6.26 -5.55 6.33
C TYR A 446 -6.89 -5.51 7.72
N ASP A 447 -7.26 -6.67 8.27
CA ASP A 447 -7.88 -6.78 9.60
C ASP A 447 -6.98 -6.28 10.73
N SER A 448 -5.65 -6.39 10.58
CA SER A 448 -4.68 -5.82 11.51
C SER A 448 -4.62 -4.29 11.42
N LEU A 449 -4.56 -3.75 10.20
CA LEU A 449 -4.38 -2.33 9.95
C LEU A 449 -5.62 -1.51 10.27
N ILE A 450 -6.83 -2.00 9.93
CA ILE A 450 -8.08 -1.25 10.19
C ILE A 450 -8.38 -1.04 11.68
N LYS A 451 -7.72 -1.80 12.58
CA LYS A 451 -7.81 -1.58 14.03
C LYS A 451 -7.07 -0.33 14.49
N LYS A 452 -6.11 0.15 13.70
CA LYS A 452 -5.20 1.26 14.05
C LYS A 452 -5.30 2.44 13.07
N PHE A 453 -5.66 2.19 11.83
CA PHE A 453 -5.64 3.14 10.73
C PHE A 453 -6.97 3.15 9.97
N SER A 454 -7.19 4.19 9.15
CA SER A 454 -8.35 4.25 8.28
C SER A 454 -8.34 3.11 7.24
N LYS A 455 -9.51 2.75 6.71
CA LYS A 455 -9.63 1.75 5.64
C LYS A 455 -8.77 2.10 4.43
N GLN A 456 -8.74 3.37 4.03
CA GLN A 456 -7.94 3.82 2.89
C GLN A 456 -6.44 3.65 3.15
N ASN A 457 -5.96 4.05 4.33
CA ASN A 457 -4.57 3.85 4.72
C ASN A 457 -4.21 2.36 4.76
N ALA A 458 -5.11 1.50 5.24
CA ALA A 458 -4.90 0.06 5.25
C ALA A 458 -4.73 -0.50 3.82
N LEU A 459 -5.63 -0.16 2.90
CA LEU A 459 -5.55 -0.59 1.50
C LEU A 459 -4.28 -0.08 0.82
N THR A 460 -3.96 1.21 0.98
CA THR A 460 -2.73 1.79 0.41
C THR A 460 -1.47 1.14 0.97
N THR A 461 -1.43 0.84 2.26
CA THR A 461 -0.30 0.14 2.90
C THR A 461 -0.15 -1.27 2.35
N ILE A 462 -1.25 -2.02 2.22
CA ILE A 462 -1.23 -3.38 1.63
C ILE A 462 -0.68 -3.32 0.21
N THR A 463 -1.17 -2.40 -0.63
CA THR A 463 -0.69 -2.25 -2.01
C THR A 463 0.81 -1.94 -2.05
N SER A 464 1.30 -1.05 -1.19
CA SER A 464 2.72 -0.71 -1.09
C SER A 464 3.59 -1.90 -0.67
N GLU A 465 3.15 -2.68 0.32
CA GLU A 465 3.87 -3.86 0.81
C GLU A 465 3.92 -4.99 -0.23
N ILE A 466 2.84 -5.16 -1.03
CA ILE A 466 2.86 -6.11 -2.16
C ILE A 466 4.00 -5.75 -3.12
N ILE A 467 4.13 -4.47 -3.50
CA ILE A 467 5.16 -4.00 -4.43
C ILE A 467 6.57 -4.20 -3.87
N GLN A 468 6.77 -3.88 -2.59
CA GLN A 468 8.06 -4.04 -1.93
C GLN A 468 8.53 -5.50 -1.92
N ASN A 469 7.61 -6.43 -1.63
CA ASN A 469 7.93 -7.86 -1.66
C ASN A 469 8.12 -8.38 -3.09
N GLN A 470 7.36 -7.86 -4.06
CA GLN A 470 7.52 -8.18 -5.48
C GLN A 470 8.86 -7.72 -6.05
N GLU A 471 9.38 -6.57 -5.61
CA GLU A 471 10.68 -6.05 -6.04
C GLU A 471 11.84 -7.02 -5.75
N HIS A 472 11.69 -7.83 -4.70
CA HIS A 472 12.68 -8.84 -4.31
C HIS A 472 12.26 -10.27 -4.70
N ASN A 473 11.16 -10.41 -5.45
CA ASN A 473 10.55 -11.69 -5.83
C ASN A 473 10.43 -12.67 -4.64
N ILE A 474 10.02 -12.16 -3.47
CA ILE A 474 9.88 -12.96 -2.25
C ILE A 474 8.55 -13.73 -2.34
N PRO A 475 8.50 -15.04 -2.06
CA PRO A 475 7.25 -15.79 -2.08
C PRO A 475 6.37 -15.43 -0.87
N VAL A 476 5.05 -15.40 -1.07
CA VAL A 476 4.09 -14.84 -0.09
C VAL A 476 4.09 -15.52 1.28
N HIS A 477 4.43 -16.81 1.37
CA HIS A 477 4.53 -17.50 2.65
C HIS A 477 5.64 -16.93 3.57
N LYS A 478 6.54 -16.10 3.04
CA LYS A 478 7.60 -15.41 3.80
C LYS A 478 7.27 -13.95 4.13
N TRP A 479 6.14 -13.42 3.65
CA TRP A 479 5.79 -12.03 3.85
C TRP A 479 5.35 -11.79 5.30
N ASN A 480 5.88 -10.72 5.90
CA ASN A 480 5.48 -10.27 7.21
C ASN A 480 4.17 -9.47 7.13
N LYS A 481 3.43 -9.40 8.24
CA LYS A 481 2.26 -8.53 8.32
C LYS A 481 2.71 -7.09 8.57
N PRO A 482 2.18 -6.10 7.84
CA PRO A 482 2.48 -4.70 8.12
C PRO A 482 1.90 -4.28 9.46
N ASN A 483 2.70 -3.51 10.22
CA ASN A 483 2.32 -2.96 11.52
C ASN A 483 2.26 -1.42 11.52
N THR A 484 2.71 -0.80 10.44
CA THR A 484 2.78 0.64 10.21
C THR A 484 1.89 1.00 9.02
N SER A 485 1.58 2.29 8.85
CA SER A 485 0.81 2.80 7.71
C SER A 485 1.71 3.62 6.81
N VAL A 486 1.53 3.46 5.50
CA VAL A 486 2.10 4.38 4.50
C VAL A 486 1.36 5.72 4.56
N VAL A 487 2.08 6.82 4.29
CA VAL A 487 1.50 8.16 4.21
C VAL A 487 0.89 8.36 2.83
N ILE A 488 -0.37 8.82 2.77
CA ILE A 488 -1.02 9.21 1.52
C ILE A 488 -0.46 10.57 1.08
N ASN A 489 0.09 10.63 -0.13
CA ASN A 489 0.60 11.84 -0.74
C ASN A 489 -0.55 12.74 -1.22
N ASN A 490 -0.44 14.04 -1.02
CA ASN A 490 -1.45 15.04 -1.46
C ASN A 490 -2.89 14.67 -1.10
N PRO A 491 -3.22 14.46 0.20
CA PRO A 491 -4.50 13.88 0.56
C PRO A 491 -5.71 14.77 0.27
N SER A 492 -5.49 16.06 0.00
CA SER A 492 -6.52 16.98 -0.49
C SER A 492 -7.09 16.61 -1.88
N LYS A 493 -6.35 15.81 -2.67
CA LYS A 493 -6.76 15.31 -3.99
C LYS A 493 -7.57 14.01 -3.94
N LEU A 494 -7.70 13.39 -2.76
CA LEU A 494 -8.52 12.19 -2.59
C LEU A 494 -9.97 12.46 -2.98
N LEU A 495 -10.64 11.44 -3.49
CA LEU A 495 -12.06 11.52 -3.81
C LEU A 495 -12.92 11.35 -2.55
N VAL A 496 -14.10 11.96 -2.57
CA VAL A 496 -15.13 11.81 -1.53
C VAL A 496 -15.47 10.34 -1.30
N GLU A 497 -15.56 9.52 -2.35
CA GLU A 497 -15.90 8.10 -2.22
C GLU A 497 -14.91 7.26 -1.38
N GLU A 498 -13.67 7.74 -1.23
CA GLU A 498 -12.58 7.08 -0.49
C GLU A 498 -12.63 7.38 1.01
N CYS A 499 -13.24 8.50 1.41
CA CYS A 499 -13.25 8.99 2.78
C CYS A 499 -14.64 9.16 3.38
N MET A 500 -15.71 9.04 2.58
CA MET A 500 -17.07 9.17 3.08
C MET A 500 -17.44 8.03 4.02
N ASP A 501 -18.18 8.39 5.07
CA ASP A 501 -18.86 7.44 5.92
C ASP A 501 -20.01 6.80 5.15
N ARG A 502 -20.11 5.48 5.26
CA ARG A 502 -21.15 4.67 4.63
C ARG A 502 -22.06 4.03 5.67
N ASP A 503 -21.77 4.19 6.95
CA ASP A 503 -22.65 3.82 8.06
C ASP A 503 -23.55 5.02 8.42
N ILE A 504 -24.56 5.20 7.58
CA ILE A 504 -25.40 6.39 7.53
C ILE A 504 -26.73 6.20 8.25
N ASN A 505 -27.07 7.17 9.10
CA ASN A 505 -28.41 7.27 9.69
C ASN A 505 -29.26 8.16 8.77
N SER A 506 -30.23 7.58 8.07
CA SER A 506 -31.27 8.30 7.32
C SER A 506 -32.66 7.93 7.82
N ILE A 507 -33.63 8.77 7.49
CA ILE A 507 -35.04 8.58 7.87
C ILE A 507 -35.97 8.93 6.71
N ASN A 508 -37.15 8.32 6.64
CA ASN A 508 -38.10 8.59 5.57
C ASN A 508 -38.78 9.96 5.80
N GLU A 509 -39.08 10.69 4.73
CA GLU A 509 -39.79 11.96 4.83
C GLU A 509 -41.20 11.85 5.39
N GLU A 510 -41.84 10.69 5.20
CA GLU A 510 -43.19 10.42 5.70
C GLU A 510 -43.20 9.81 7.12
N ASP A 511 -42.03 9.56 7.72
CA ASP A 511 -41.93 9.07 9.11
C ASP A 511 -42.30 10.18 10.12
N ILE A 512 -42.61 9.75 11.35
CA ILE A 512 -42.91 10.63 12.47
C ILE A 512 -41.64 11.22 13.09
N PHE A 513 -41.68 12.48 13.49
CA PHE A 513 -40.54 13.19 14.08
C PHE A 513 -40.03 12.54 15.39
N GLU A 514 -40.92 11.93 16.18
CA GLU A 514 -40.55 11.25 17.43
C GLU A 514 -39.52 10.13 17.18
N LEU A 515 -39.66 9.38 16.09
CA LEU A 515 -38.68 8.36 15.70
C LEU A 515 -37.31 8.98 15.43
N ALA A 516 -37.28 10.11 14.70
CA ALA A 516 -36.05 10.85 14.43
C ALA A 516 -35.38 11.33 15.72
N TYR A 517 -36.18 11.81 16.67
CA TYR A 517 -35.73 12.27 17.98
C TYR A 517 -35.11 11.12 18.80
N GLN A 518 -35.79 9.97 18.90
CA GLN A 518 -35.28 8.79 19.63
C GLN A 518 -33.99 8.25 19.02
N ILE A 519 -33.93 8.12 17.69
CA ILE A 519 -32.68 7.71 17.00
C ILE A 519 -31.56 8.72 17.30
N ASN A 520 -31.85 10.03 17.34
CA ASN A 520 -30.85 11.03 17.70
C ASN A 520 -30.39 10.91 19.16
N LEU A 521 -31.27 10.56 20.11
CA LEU A 521 -30.89 10.31 21.51
C LEU A 521 -29.94 9.11 21.64
N TRP A 522 -30.21 8.02 20.92
CA TRP A 522 -29.37 6.82 20.94
C TRP A 522 -28.02 7.05 20.27
N THR A 523 -28.02 7.72 19.12
CA THR A 523 -26.84 7.83 18.25
C THR A 523 -26.03 9.10 18.48
N LYS A 524 -26.63 10.12 19.10
CA LYS A 524 -26.05 11.45 19.39
C LYS A 524 -25.38 12.12 18.19
N LYS A 525 -25.89 11.88 16.97
CA LYS A 525 -25.30 12.42 15.73
C LYS A 525 -25.68 13.88 15.46
N ASP A 526 -26.72 14.43 16.09
CA ASP A 526 -27.21 15.81 15.95
C ASP A 526 -27.52 16.24 14.50
N TYR A 527 -27.69 15.25 13.62
CA TYR A 527 -27.89 15.43 12.19
C TYR A 527 -28.50 14.15 11.60
N MET A 528 -29.51 14.28 10.74
CA MET A 528 -30.12 13.16 10.04
C MET A 528 -30.53 13.54 8.63
N VAL A 529 -30.19 12.70 7.65
CA VAL A 529 -30.61 12.91 6.25
C VAL A 529 -32.01 12.36 6.05
N VAL A 530 -32.87 13.17 5.43
CA VAL A 530 -34.23 12.75 5.09
C VAL A 530 -34.27 12.31 3.63
N VAL A 531 -34.81 11.11 3.41
CA VAL A 531 -34.95 10.49 2.10
C VAL A 531 -36.41 10.13 1.83
N ASN A 532 -36.81 10.01 0.57
CA ASN A 532 -38.10 9.42 0.21
C ASN A 532 -38.01 7.90 0.04
N GLN A 533 -39.13 7.25 -0.30
CA GLN A 533 -39.21 5.81 -0.56
C GLN A 533 -38.28 5.32 -1.68
N LYS A 534 -37.85 6.20 -2.60
CA LYS A 534 -36.89 5.87 -3.67
C LYS A 534 -35.43 6.02 -3.22
N GLY A 535 -35.18 6.42 -1.97
CA GLY A 535 -33.85 6.74 -1.45
C GLY A 535 -33.28 8.09 -1.93
N HIS A 536 -34.10 8.91 -2.58
CA HIS A 536 -33.67 10.25 -2.97
C HIS A 536 -33.65 11.16 -1.76
N ILE A 537 -32.62 11.99 -1.66
CA ILE A 537 -32.57 13.03 -0.62
C ILE A 537 -33.67 14.07 -0.83
N THR A 538 -34.44 14.38 0.22
CA THR A 538 -35.51 15.38 0.18
C THR A 538 -35.34 16.46 1.24
N GLY A 539 -34.60 16.18 2.31
CA GLY A 539 -34.36 17.15 3.38
C GLY A 539 -33.25 16.74 4.35
N VAL A 540 -33.13 17.53 5.40
CA VAL A 540 -32.22 17.28 6.53
C VAL A 540 -32.85 17.74 7.85
N LEU A 541 -32.63 16.96 8.90
CA LEU A 541 -32.91 17.34 10.28
C LEU A 541 -31.60 17.79 10.93
N THR A 542 -31.49 19.09 11.19
CA THR A 542 -30.33 19.67 11.88
C THR A 542 -30.49 19.59 13.39
N ARG A 543 -29.40 19.78 14.15
CA ARG A 543 -29.42 19.89 15.61
C ARG A 543 -30.50 20.84 16.12
N LYS A 544 -30.72 21.98 15.44
CA LYS A 544 -31.75 22.96 15.81
C LYS A 544 -33.16 22.37 15.71
N ILE A 545 -33.42 21.55 14.71
CA ILE A 545 -34.72 20.89 14.50
C ILE A 545 -34.89 19.74 15.50
N LEU A 546 -33.88 18.87 15.64
CA LEU A 546 -33.91 17.71 16.52
C LEU A 546 -34.04 18.09 18.01
N ASN A 547 -33.49 19.23 18.43
CA ASN A 547 -33.57 19.72 19.81
C ASN A 547 -34.64 20.78 20.04
N ASN A 548 -35.60 20.94 19.10
CA ASN A 548 -36.65 21.93 19.24
C ASN A 548 -37.73 21.45 20.24
N ASN A 549 -37.74 22.04 21.44
CA ASN A 549 -38.71 21.74 22.49
C ASN A 549 -40.18 21.83 22.05
N SER A 550 -40.51 22.68 21.07
CA SER A 550 -41.88 22.81 20.55
C SER A 550 -42.32 21.61 19.71
N TYR A 551 -41.37 20.90 19.08
CA TYR A 551 -41.64 19.68 18.33
C TYR A 551 -41.69 18.46 19.26
N ILE A 552 -40.82 18.43 20.27
CA ILE A 552 -40.74 17.34 21.26
C ILE A 552 -41.96 17.33 22.19
N LYS A 553 -42.42 18.49 22.68
CA LYS A 553 -43.53 18.57 23.65
C LYS A 553 -44.93 18.59 23.00
N ARG A 554 -45.03 18.40 21.68
CA ARG A 554 -46.29 18.56 20.94
C ARG A 554 -47.18 17.32 21.11
N ARG A 555 -48.45 17.51 21.46
CA ARG A 555 -49.46 16.43 21.59
C ARG A 555 -49.90 15.79 20.25
N ARG A 556 -49.57 16.40 19.11
CA ARG A 556 -50.03 15.99 17.78
C ARG A 556 -48.86 15.41 16.97
N ILE A 557 -49.10 14.29 16.27
CA ILE A 557 -48.11 13.61 15.44
C ILE A 557 -47.56 14.57 14.38
N LEU A 558 -46.24 14.74 14.34
CA LEU A 558 -45.54 15.54 13.34
C LEU A 558 -44.85 14.64 12.33
N ILE A 559 -45.10 14.89 11.05
CA ILE A 559 -44.42 14.22 9.94
C ILE A 559 -43.13 14.99 9.62
N ILE A 560 -42.04 14.26 9.39
CA ILE A 560 -40.70 14.82 9.14
C ILE A 560 -40.70 15.82 7.97
N LYS A 561 -41.39 15.52 6.87
CA LYS A 561 -41.52 16.40 5.70
C LYS A 561 -42.02 17.82 6.02
N SER A 562 -42.80 17.97 7.09
CA SER A 562 -43.36 19.26 7.52
C SER A 562 -42.38 20.12 8.34
N VAL A 563 -41.36 19.49 8.95
CA VAL A 563 -40.40 20.17 9.86
C VAL A 563 -38.97 20.18 9.33
N MET A 564 -38.66 19.33 8.35
CA MET A 564 -37.31 19.22 7.78
C MET A 564 -36.88 20.48 7.04
N GLN A 565 -35.56 20.71 7.01
CA GLN A 565 -34.99 21.69 6.10
C GLN A 565 -34.93 21.09 4.69
N LYS A 566 -35.66 21.70 3.76
CA LYS A 566 -35.70 21.28 2.34
C LYS A 566 -34.44 21.69 1.59
N ASN A 567 -34.14 20.98 0.50
CA ASN A 567 -33.02 21.27 -0.41
C ASN A 567 -31.63 21.30 0.31
N PRO A 568 -31.23 20.22 0.99
CA PRO A 568 -29.94 20.16 1.66
C PRO A 568 -28.80 20.33 0.64
N LYS A 569 -27.69 20.92 1.09
CA LYS A 569 -26.47 21.02 0.27
C LYS A 569 -25.79 19.65 0.23
N THR A 570 -25.45 19.19 -0.97
CA THR A 570 -24.90 17.85 -1.20
C THR A 570 -23.57 17.91 -1.95
N ILE A 571 -22.82 16.82 -1.94
CA ILE A 571 -21.56 16.67 -2.69
C ILE A 571 -21.58 15.39 -3.54
N SER A 572 -20.89 15.40 -4.67
CA SER A 572 -20.69 14.20 -5.49
C SER A 572 -19.56 13.33 -4.93
N PRO A 573 -19.65 11.98 -5.02
CA PRO A 573 -18.56 11.06 -4.68
C PRO A 573 -17.27 11.30 -5.48
N ASN A 574 -17.37 11.95 -6.65
CA ASN A 574 -16.24 12.24 -7.55
C ASN A 574 -15.52 13.55 -7.24
N HIS A 575 -16.02 14.34 -6.29
CA HIS A 575 -15.32 15.55 -5.90
C HIS A 575 -14.09 15.23 -5.07
N THR A 576 -13.09 16.10 -5.14
CA THR A 576 -11.92 16.01 -4.27
C THR A 576 -12.25 16.50 -2.87
N ILE A 577 -11.44 16.09 -1.89
CA ILE A 577 -11.53 16.62 -0.53
C ILE A 577 -11.33 18.13 -0.52
N GLU A 578 -10.38 18.67 -1.28
CA GLU A 578 -10.18 20.12 -1.46
C GLU A 578 -11.48 20.84 -1.89
N LYS A 579 -12.14 20.34 -2.92
CA LYS A 579 -13.40 20.93 -3.40
C LYS A 579 -14.50 20.82 -2.35
N THR A 580 -14.55 19.69 -1.64
CA THR A 580 -15.52 19.43 -0.58
C THR A 580 -15.36 20.41 0.58
N LEU A 581 -14.13 20.66 1.01
CA LEU A 581 -13.81 21.62 2.06
C LEU A 581 -14.13 23.06 1.63
N GLY A 582 -13.83 23.42 0.38
CA GLY A 582 -14.25 24.69 -0.21
C GLY A 582 -15.77 24.88 -0.19
N TYR A 583 -16.53 23.81 -0.49
CA TYR A 583 -17.99 23.81 -0.39
C TYR A 583 -18.47 23.98 1.06
N MET A 584 -17.89 23.23 2.00
CA MET A 584 -18.20 23.34 3.43
C MET A 584 -17.99 24.76 3.95
N LYS A 585 -16.87 25.39 3.58
CA LYS A 585 -16.55 26.78 3.92
C LYS A 585 -17.54 27.76 3.29
N LYS A 586 -17.83 27.63 1.98
CA LYS A 586 -18.74 28.51 1.25
C LYS A 586 -20.16 28.52 1.84
N TYR A 587 -20.66 27.37 2.25
CA TYR A 587 -22.02 27.22 2.77
C TYR A 587 -22.10 27.20 4.30
N ASN A 588 -20.98 27.36 5.00
CA ASN A 588 -20.87 27.28 6.46
C ASN A 588 -21.52 26.00 7.05
N VAL A 589 -21.17 24.85 6.48
CA VAL A 589 -21.67 23.53 6.91
C VAL A 589 -20.53 22.60 7.29
N ASN A 590 -20.68 21.88 8.40
CA ASN A 590 -19.70 20.89 8.86
C ASN A 590 -19.97 19.48 8.34
N ILE A 591 -21.10 19.27 7.68
CA ILE A 591 -21.57 17.96 7.25
C ILE A 591 -22.19 18.09 5.87
N LEU A 592 -21.83 17.18 4.96
CA LEU A 592 -22.37 17.11 3.60
C LEU A 592 -22.85 15.68 3.28
N PRO A 593 -24.14 15.51 2.95
CA PRO A 593 -24.64 14.31 2.31
C PRO A 593 -23.97 14.10 0.95
N VAL A 594 -23.46 12.90 0.73
CA VAL A 594 -22.90 12.47 -0.55
C VAL A 594 -24.02 11.87 -1.39
N VAL A 595 -24.17 12.38 -2.61
CA VAL A 595 -25.27 12.05 -3.51
C VAL A 595 -24.75 11.71 -4.91
N GLU A 596 -25.25 10.60 -5.45
CA GLU A 596 -25.04 10.18 -6.84
C GLU A 596 -26.42 9.92 -7.47
N ASN A 597 -26.75 10.59 -8.57
CA ASN A 597 -28.05 10.46 -9.25
C ASN A 597 -29.26 10.66 -8.32
N LYS A 598 -29.21 11.68 -7.45
CA LYS A 598 -30.21 12.01 -6.40
C LYS A 598 -30.28 11.01 -5.23
N LEU A 599 -29.65 9.84 -5.33
CA LEU A 599 -29.59 8.86 -4.25
C LEU A 599 -28.58 9.28 -3.19
N PHE A 600 -28.98 9.18 -1.94
CA PHE A 600 -28.09 9.37 -0.79
C PHE A 600 -27.23 8.11 -0.61
N ILE A 601 -25.90 8.24 -0.65
CA ILE A 601 -24.97 7.10 -0.69
C ILE A 601 -23.88 7.14 0.40
N GLY A 602 -23.82 8.20 1.18
CA GLY A 602 -22.80 8.38 2.21
C GLY A 602 -22.79 9.78 2.79
N MET A 603 -21.93 10.00 3.75
CA MET A 603 -21.82 11.25 4.50
C MET A 603 -20.37 11.67 4.64
N ILE A 604 -20.12 12.97 4.59
CA ILE A 604 -18.82 13.53 4.96
C ILE A 604 -18.99 14.50 6.11
N HIS A 605 -18.14 14.31 7.12
CA HIS A 605 -17.98 15.21 8.25
C HIS A 605 -16.68 15.99 8.09
N ARG A 606 -16.73 17.30 8.31
CA ARG A 606 -15.57 18.19 8.25
C ARG A 606 -14.45 17.70 9.16
N ASN A 607 -14.78 17.25 10.38
CA ASN A 607 -13.79 16.71 11.33
C ASN A 607 -12.99 15.53 10.78
N ASN A 608 -13.58 14.73 9.88
CA ASN A 608 -12.90 13.61 9.21
C ASN A 608 -12.12 14.05 7.97
N LEU A 609 -12.17 15.34 7.62
CA LEU A 609 -11.43 15.95 6.52
C LEU A 609 -10.41 16.99 6.97
N ILE A 610 -10.41 17.41 8.25
CA ILE A 610 -9.50 18.45 8.76
C ILE A 610 -8.04 18.07 8.51
N HIS A 611 -7.68 16.78 8.66
CA HIS A 611 -6.33 16.29 8.38
C HIS A 611 -5.97 16.23 6.89
N TYR A 612 -6.93 16.48 6.01
CA TYR A 612 -6.82 16.52 4.55
C TYR A 612 -7.03 17.94 3.98
N GLU A 613 -7.31 18.94 4.82
CA GLU A 613 -7.39 20.32 4.40
C GLU A 613 -6.09 20.73 3.71
N LYS A 614 -6.22 21.19 2.45
CA LYS A 614 -5.19 22.00 1.83
C LYS A 614 -5.07 23.23 2.71
N ASN A 615 -4.08 23.20 3.56
CA ASN A 615 -3.52 24.36 4.18
C ASN A 615 -3.16 25.35 3.07
N THR A 616 -4.07 26.28 2.78
CA THR A 616 -3.72 27.55 2.12
C THR A 616 -2.79 28.41 2.99
N ASP A 617 -2.47 27.94 4.20
CA ASP A 617 -1.28 28.28 4.96
C ASP A 617 -0.67 27.00 5.53
N GLU A 618 0.45 26.52 4.97
CA GLU A 618 1.20 25.29 5.31
C GLU A 618 1.80 25.25 6.74
N LYS A 619 1.14 25.83 7.74
CA LYS A 619 1.60 25.77 9.12
C LYS A 619 0.44 25.63 10.09
N LEU A 620 0.64 24.64 10.95
CA LEU A 620 -0.04 24.36 12.21
C LEU A 620 -1.03 23.21 12.08
N ILE A 621 -0.76 22.18 12.88
CA ILE A 621 -1.59 21.01 13.18
C ILE A 621 -1.32 19.76 12.31
N LYS A 622 -0.15 19.15 12.53
CA LYS A 622 -0.03 17.69 12.69
C LYS A 622 0.82 17.38 13.93
N LYS A 623 0.13 17.13 15.05
CA LYS A 623 0.54 16.42 16.26
C LYS A 623 -0.81 16.00 16.88
N GLU A 624 -1.12 14.77 17.22
CA GLU A 624 -0.28 13.64 17.64
C GLU A 624 -0.93 12.32 17.16
N THR A 625 -0.16 11.43 16.52
CA THR A 625 -0.53 10.01 16.42
C THR A 625 0.74 9.17 16.53
N SER A 626 0.82 8.44 17.65
CA SER A 626 1.66 7.28 17.99
C SER A 626 3.06 7.19 17.37
N GLU A 627 4.05 7.50 18.20
CA GLU A 627 5.48 7.55 17.89
C GLU A 627 6.11 6.15 17.74
N ASN A 628 6.34 5.70 16.50
CA ASN A 628 7.28 4.63 16.19
C ASN A 628 8.62 5.26 15.79
N TYR A 629 9.43 5.58 16.79
CA TYR A 629 10.76 6.11 16.54
C TYR A 629 11.71 5.02 16.01
N GLU A 630 12.31 5.27 14.85
CA GLU A 630 13.49 4.55 14.34
C GLU A 630 14.77 5.33 14.70
N ARG A 631 15.90 4.64 14.92
CA ARG A 631 17.14 5.29 15.38
C ARG A 631 17.67 6.33 14.38
N VAL A 632 17.46 6.11 13.08
CA VAL A 632 17.88 7.05 12.02
C VAL A 632 16.67 7.88 11.61
N ILE A 633 16.71 9.18 11.89
CA ILE A 633 15.65 10.13 11.50
C ILE A 633 15.73 10.42 10.00
N GLY A 634 16.95 10.45 9.47
CA GLY A 634 17.20 10.63 8.05
C GLY A 634 18.69 10.55 7.73
N ASN A 635 18.99 10.25 6.47
CA ASN A 635 20.35 10.14 5.96
C ASN A 635 20.39 10.71 4.53
N TYR A 636 21.11 11.81 4.36
CA TYR A 636 21.37 12.42 3.06
C TYR A 636 22.84 12.24 2.71
N HIS A 637 23.13 11.82 1.49
CA HIS A 637 24.49 11.61 1.00
C HIS A 637 24.64 12.12 -0.43
N SER A 638 25.61 13.01 -0.67
CA SER A 638 25.99 13.43 -2.03
C SER A 638 27.47 13.22 -2.35
N ASN A 639 28.36 13.29 -1.36
CA ASN A 639 29.79 13.00 -1.49
C ASN A 639 30.43 12.74 -0.10
N ASN A 640 31.72 12.41 -0.10
CA ASN A 640 32.50 12.12 1.11
C ASN A 640 33.32 13.30 1.67
N LYS A 641 33.11 14.55 1.19
CA LYS A 641 33.93 15.70 1.60
C LYS A 641 33.71 16.12 3.06
N LYS A 642 32.45 16.22 3.50
CA LYS A 642 32.07 16.61 4.88
C LYS A 642 30.93 15.76 5.40
N THR A 643 30.89 15.52 6.71
CA THR A 643 29.83 14.74 7.37
C THR A 643 29.34 15.45 8.61
N LEU A 644 28.06 15.77 8.64
CA LEU A 644 27.36 16.27 9.82
C LEU A 644 26.49 15.16 10.41
N ILE A 645 26.66 14.92 11.69
CA ILE A 645 25.85 13.96 12.46
C ILE A 645 25.09 14.76 13.51
N PHE A 646 23.78 14.82 13.41
CA PHE A 646 22.92 15.40 14.42
C PHE A 646 22.40 14.29 15.34
N ILE A 647 22.58 14.44 16.64
CA ILE A 647 22.02 13.57 17.67
C ILE A 647 20.88 14.34 18.36
N THR A 648 19.78 13.68 18.67
CA THR A 648 18.69 14.26 19.45
C THR A 648 18.08 13.25 20.40
N GLY A 649 17.39 13.72 21.44
CA GLY A 649 16.72 12.85 22.40
C GLY A 649 17.69 12.01 23.24
N ILE A 650 18.88 12.54 23.59
CA ILE A 650 19.79 11.87 24.53
C ILE A 650 19.11 11.71 25.90
N HIS A 651 18.38 12.73 26.36
CA HIS A 651 17.56 12.60 27.55
C HIS A 651 16.15 12.04 27.25
N GLY A 652 15.83 11.49 26.08
CA GLY A 652 14.53 10.86 25.84
C GLY A 652 13.31 11.80 25.68
N ASN A 653 13.08 12.75 26.58
CA ASN A 653 11.91 13.62 26.58
C ASN A 653 12.07 14.93 25.79
N GLU A 654 13.23 15.13 25.16
CA GLU A 654 13.59 16.32 24.37
C GLU A 654 13.11 16.20 22.92
N ASN A 655 11.84 16.47 22.66
CA ASN A 655 11.22 16.18 21.36
C ASN A 655 11.42 17.30 20.30
N SER A 656 12.00 18.46 20.65
CA SER A 656 12.09 19.59 19.70
C SER A 656 13.16 19.39 18.64
N GLY A 657 14.33 18.85 19.02
CA GLY A 657 15.41 18.55 18.08
C GLY A 657 15.02 17.43 17.12
N LEU A 658 14.29 16.43 17.63
CA LEU A 658 13.70 15.37 16.82
C LEU A 658 12.75 15.95 15.78
N LYS A 659 11.81 16.81 16.20
CA LYS A 659 10.87 17.39 15.24
C LYS A 659 11.55 18.30 14.21
N ALA A 660 12.58 19.03 14.62
CA ALA A 660 13.36 19.87 13.72
C ALA A 660 14.11 19.05 12.67
N LEU A 661 14.70 17.90 13.03
CA LEU A 661 15.37 17.01 12.08
C LEU A 661 14.39 16.34 11.12
N GLU A 662 13.22 15.88 11.60
CA GLU A 662 12.15 15.38 10.71
C GLU A 662 11.76 16.44 9.67
N ASN A 663 11.52 17.68 10.11
CA ASN A 663 11.16 18.76 9.22
C ASN A 663 12.28 19.09 8.24
N PHE A 664 13.54 19.08 8.69
CA PHE A 664 14.71 19.27 7.83
C PHE A 664 14.81 18.19 6.73
N PHE A 665 14.76 16.91 7.10
CA PHE A 665 14.85 15.81 6.13
C PHE A 665 13.68 15.81 5.15
N ASN A 666 12.48 16.13 5.60
CA ASN A 666 11.32 16.31 4.73
C ASN A 666 11.52 17.45 3.72
N ILE A 667 12.07 18.59 4.14
CA ILE A 667 12.32 19.73 3.25
C ILE A 667 13.33 19.36 2.16
N ILE A 668 14.44 18.73 2.51
CA ILE A 668 15.49 18.41 1.52
C ILE A 668 15.05 17.32 0.53
N GLN A 669 14.18 16.38 0.96
CA GLN A 669 13.61 15.35 0.08
C GLN A 669 12.57 15.92 -0.89
N THR A 670 11.77 16.90 -0.46
CA THR A 670 10.68 17.48 -1.26
C THR A 670 11.11 18.65 -2.15
N SER A 671 12.20 19.34 -1.81
CA SER A 671 12.57 20.62 -2.44
C SER A 671 13.79 20.55 -3.39
N SER A 672 14.28 19.34 -3.71
CA SER A 672 15.46 19.12 -4.57
C SER A 672 16.71 19.95 -4.17
N ILE A 673 16.88 20.24 -2.87
CA ILE A 673 18.00 21.04 -2.36
C ILE A 673 19.27 20.18 -2.35
N LYS A 674 20.28 20.58 -3.14
CA LYS A 674 21.58 19.90 -3.16
C LYS A 674 22.43 20.34 -1.97
N ILE A 675 22.72 19.40 -1.08
CA ILE A 675 23.72 19.54 -0.01
C ILE A 675 25.03 18.90 -0.47
N GLU A 676 26.17 19.56 -0.26
CA GLU A 676 27.51 19.02 -0.50
C GLU A 676 28.04 18.30 0.75
N GLY A 677 28.08 16.96 0.71
CA GLY A 677 28.53 16.11 1.81
C GLY A 677 27.44 15.16 2.30
N SER A 678 27.56 14.73 3.56
CA SER A 678 26.62 13.82 4.21
C SER A 678 25.98 14.47 5.44
N VAL A 679 24.67 14.31 5.61
CA VAL A 679 23.94 14.76 6.79
C VAL A 679 23.14 13.59 7.35
N ILE A 680 23.37 13.25 8.61
CA ILE A 680 22.79 12.08 9.28
C ILE A 680 22.09 12.57 10.55
N GLY A 681 20.82 12.23 10.73
CA GLY A 681 20.08 12.48 11.97
C GLY A 681 19.86 11.19 12.73
N LEU A 682 20.26 11.13 14.00
CA LEU A 682 20.13 9.96 14.87
C LEU A 682 19.39 10.31 16.17
N ILE A 683 18.62 9.35 16.66
CA ILE A 683 18.05 9.37 18.01
C ILE A 683 19.05 8.75 18.99
N GLY A 684 19.27 9.44 20.11
CA GLY A 684 20.16 9.05 21.19
C GLY A 684 19.59 7.92 22.04
N ASN A 685 18.72 8.24 23.00
CA ASN A 685 18.09 7.27 23.89
C ASN A 685 16.71 6.85 23.34
N LEU A 686 16.71 5.96 22.35
CA LEU A 686 15.49 5.53 21.66
C LEU A 686 14.48 4.90 22.62
N ALA A 687 14.96 4.15 23.61
CA ALA A 687 14.13 3.52 24.62
C ALA A 687 13.40 4.54 25.51
N ALA A 688 14.09 5.59 25.97
CA ALA A 688 13.48 6.65 26.77
C ALA A 688 12.61 7.59 25.93
N VAL A 689 13.00 7.87 24.67
CA VAL A 689 12.19 8.64 23.71
C VAL A 689 10.81 7.98 23.51
N LYS A 690 10.76 6.66 23.31
CA LYS A 690 9.49 5.91 23.18
C LYS A 690 8.60 6.00 24.43
N LYS A 691 9.18 6.18 25.62
CA LYS A 691 8.43 6.33 26.88
C LYS A 691 8.20 7.79 27.28
N LYS A 692 8.65 8.76 26.47
CA LYS A 692 8.64 10.20 26.79
C LYS A 692 9.24 10.51 28.17
N SER A 693 10.24 9.72 28.59
CA SER A 693 10.90 9.85 29.90
C SER A 693 12.30 10.45 29.74
N ARG A 694 12.83 11.09 30.79
CA ARG A 694 14.21 11.62 30.81
C ARG A 694 15.27 10.50 30.62
N TYR A 695 14.98 9.36 31.22
CA TYR A 695 15.74 8.10 31.14
C TYR A 695 14.89 7.00 31.78
N LEU A 696 15.33 5.75 31.64
CA LEU A 696 14.72 4.57 32.25
C LEU A 696 15.46 4.18 33.54
N ASP A 697 16.77 3.97 33.49
CA ASP A 697 17.56 3.53 34.64
C ASP A 697 18.53 4.61 35.15
N GLU A 698 19.27 5.26 34.26
CA GLU A 698 20.22 6.33 34.59
C GLU A 698 20.35 7.38 33.47
N ASP A 699 20.92 8.56 33.73
CA ASP A 699 21.04 9.60 32.70
C ASP A 699 22.06 9.21 31.62
N MET A 700 21.59 8.93 30.40
CA MET A 700 22.45 8.57 29.25
C MET A 700 23.50 9.63 28.94
N ASN A 701 23.29 10.90 29.29
CA ASN A 701 24.28 11.96 29.12
C ASN A 701 25.34 12.01 30.25
N ARG A 702 25.47 10.93 31.04
CA ARG A 702 26.48 10.76 32.09
C ARG A 702 27.25 9.44 32.00
N VAL A 703 26.93 8.57 31.03
CA VAL A 703 27.51 7.22 30.89
C VAL A 703 28.63 7.12 29.84
N TRP A 704 28.96 8.20 29.14
CA TRP A 704 30.01 8.22 28.10
C TRP A 704 31.42 8.31 28.69
N LYS A 705 32.06 7.16 28.92
CA LYS A 705 33.41 7.05 29.51
C LYS A 705 34.34 6.18 28.64
N GLU A 706 35.66 6.41 28.73
CA GLU A 706 36.67 5.65 27.98
C GLU A 706 36.87 4.23 28.51
N LYS A 707 36.98 4.08 29.84
CA LYS A 707 37.03 2.79 30.54
C LYS A 707 35.66 2.50 31.14
N GLN A 708 35.00 1.44 30.68
CA GLN A 708 33.72 1.00 31.24
C GLN A 708 33.94 0.03 32.41
N SER A 709 33.06 0.13 33.40
CA SER A 709 32.96 -0.84 34.50
C SER A 709 32.61 -2.23 33.93
N LYS A 710 33.36 -3.27 34.33
CA LYS A 710 33.05 -4.69 34.03
C LYS A 710 31.87 -5.22 34.87
N SER A 711 30.79 -4.44 35.00
CA SER A 711 29.56 -4.90 35.65
C SER A 711 28.93 -6.03 34.82
N LYS A 712 28.46 -7.10 35.48
CA LYS A 712 27.76 -8.22 34.83
C LYS A 712 26.38 -7.84 34.28
N THR A 713 25.80 -6.72 34.71
CA THR A 713 24.49 -6.21 34.27
C THR A 713 24.61 -4.76 33.79
N LYS A 714 24.29 -4.51 32.51
CA LYS A 714 24.26 -3.17 31.91
C LYS A 714 22.86 -2.56 32.01
N SER A 715 22.78 -1.27 32.34
CA SER A 715 21.53 -0.50 32.32
C SER A 715 20.97 -0.34 30.90
N SER A 716 19.69 0.00 30.78
CA SER A 716 19.04 0.33 29.51
C SER A 716 19.81 1.43 28.77
N GLU A 717 20.23 2.49 29.46
CA GLU A 717 21.00 3.58 28.86
C GLU A 717 22.42 3.18 28.44
N GLN A 718 23.06 2.27 29.18
CA GLN A 718 24.34 1.72 28.73
C GLN A 718 24.16 0.93 27.44
N ASN A 719 23.10 0.14 27.29
CA ASN A 719 22.83 -0.60 26.06
C ASN A 719 22.53 0.35 24.88
N GLU A 720 21.67 1.35 25.09
CA GLU A 720 21.35 2.40 24.11
C GLU A 720 22.60 3.17 23.67
N MET A 721 23.47 3.53 24.62
CA MET A 721 24.76 4.17 24.33
C MET A 721 25.69 3.28 23.51
N HIS A 722 25.78 1.98 23.81
CA HIS A 722 26.60 1.07 23.00
C HIS A 722 26.09 0.94 21.57
N ILE A 723 24.77 0.85 21.38
CA ILE A 723 24.15 0.77 20.06
C ILE A 723 24.44 2.06 19.28
N LEU A 724 24.17 3.22 19.89
CA LEU A 724 24.43 4.51 19.24
C LEU A 724 25.91 4.68 18.90
N LYS A 725 26.80 4.36 19.84
CA LYS A 725 28.24 4.42 19.65
C LYS A 725 28.68 3.53 18.48
N LYS A 726 28.17 2.30 18.38
CA LYS A 726 28.46 1.39 17.26
C LYS A 726 28.04 1.98 15.92
N GLU A 727 26.87 2.63 15.84
CA GLU A 727 26.41 3.29 14.62
C GLU A 727 27.29 4.49 14.24
N ILE A 728 27.65 5.34 15.22
CA ILE A 728 28.55 6.47 14.98
C ILE A 728 29.95 5.98 14.56
N GLU A 729 30.47 4.93 15.19
CA GLU A 729 31.78 4.34 14.85
C GLU A 729 31.81 3.78 13.42
N LYS A 730 30.74 3.11 12.96
CA LYS A 730 30.62 2.68 11.55
C LYS A 730 30.73 3.85 10.57
N ILE A 731 30.16 5.01 10.92
CA ILE A 731 30.23 6.21 10.09
C ILE A 731 31.65 6.79 10.11
N ILE A 732 32.31 6.80 11.27
CA ILE A 732 33.65 7.37 11.44
C ILE A 732 34.73 6.53 10.75
N ILE A 733 34.67 5.19 10.82
CA ILE A 733 35.73 4.30 10.29
C ILE A 733 36.01 4.56 8.81
N ASN A 734 34.99 4.90 8.04
CA ASN A 734 35.11 5.09 6.59
C ASN A 734 35.38 6.55 6.17
N LYS A 735 35.67 7.46 7.12
CA LYS A 735 35.79 8.89 6.87
C LYS A 735 36.95 9.54 7.62
N ASN A 736 37.48 10.62 7.07
CA ASN A 736 38.49 11.43 7.77
C ASN A 736 37.85 12.15 8.96
N LYS A 737 38.34 11.90 10.18
CA LYS A 737 37.84 12.49 11.44
C LYS A 737 37.74 14.02 11.38
N LYS A 738 38.68 14.70 10.72
CA LYS A 738 38.69 16.17 10.57
C LYS A 738 37.50 16.71 9.76
N ASN A 739 36.83 15.85 8.99
CA ASN A 739 35.68 16.19 8.15
C ASN A 739 34.34 15.82 8.80
N ILE A 740 34.35 15.35 10.05
CA ILE A 740 33.17 14.94 10.80
C ILE A 740 32.89 15.98 11.89
N CYS A 741 31.65 16.43 11.97
CA CYS A 741 31.18 17.25 13.08
C CYS A 741 29.88 16.67 13.63
N ILE A 742 29.82 16.53 14.95
CA ILE A 742 28.70 15.96 15.69
C ILE A 742 27.99 17.07 16.46
N ILE A 743 26.70 17.27 16.20
CA ILE A 743 25.88 18.28 16.86
C ILE A 743 24.85 17.57 17.74
N ASP A 744 24.89 17.84 19.03
CA ASP A 744 23.98 17.26 20.01
C ASP A 744 22.86 18.26 20.34
N LEU A 745 21.63 17.95 19.92
CA LEU A 745 20.47 18.84 20.03
C LEU A 745 19.72 18.60 21.35
N HIS A 746 19.79 19.59 22.23
CA HIS A 746 19.24 19.56 23.59
C HIS A 746 18.17 20.62 23.85
N ASN A 747 17.45 20.45 24.96
CA ASN A 747 16.54 21.44 25.53
C ASN A 747 16.93 21.80 26.98
N THR A 748 16.51 22.99 27.39
CA THR A 748 16.68 23.48 28.77
C THR A 748 15.35 23.53 29.51
N SER A 749 15.39 23.79 30.82
CA SER A 749 14.20 23.98 31.66
C SER A 749 13.65 25.42 31.64
N SER A 750 14.43 26.38 31.11
CA SER A 750 14.16 27.81 31.26
C SER A 750 13.82 28.49 29.94
N PRO A 751 12.93 29.52 29.97
CA PRO A 751 12.84 30.51 28.90
C PRO A 751 14.23 31.14 28.60
N ASN A 752 14.43 31.61 27.37
CA ASN A 752 15.71 32.16 26.87
C ASN A 752 16.90 31.18 26.88
N GLY A 753 16.67 29.87 26.94
CA GLY A 753 17.72 28.85 26.93
C GLY A 753 18.29 28.49 25.55
N VAL A 754 18.51 29.46 24.66
CA VAL A 754 19.14 29.21 23.35
C VAL A 754 20.63 29.53 23.46
N PHE A 755 21.48 28.51 23.43
CA PHE A 755 22.94 28.65 23.50
C PHE A 755 23.65 27.39 23.00
N ALA A 756 24.96 27.48 22.81
CA ALA A 756 25.80 26.32 22.51
C ALA A 756 26.82 26.06 23.62
N ILE A 757 27.26 24.82 23.77
CA ILE A 757 28.36 24.46 24.65
C ILE A 757 29.49 23.87 23.80
N ALA A 758 30.71 24.36 24.03
CA ALA A 758 31.92 23.95 23.33
C ALA A 758 33.03 23.54 24.31
N ASN A 759 33.88 22.59 23.89
CA ASN A 759 34.95 22.03 24.71
C ASN A 759 36.33 22.64 24.40
N ASN A 760 36.56 23.08 23.15
CA ASN A 760 37.85 23.60 22.70
C ASN A 760 37.68 24.79 21.74
N GLN A 761 38.78 25.43 21.36
CA GLN A 761 38.75 26.65 20.53
C GLN A 761 38.13 26.41 19.13
N GLN A 762 38.33 25.24 18.52
CA GLN A 762 37.76 24.94 17.20
C GLN A 762 36.23 24.86 17.27
N GLU A 763 35.71 24.22 18.32
CA GLU A 763 34.28 24.11 18.60
C GLU A 763 33.66 25.46 18.94
N VAL A 764 34.37 26.31 19.70
CA VAL A 764 33.97 27.70 19.97
C VAL A 764 33.82 28.48 18.67
N ASN A 765 34.79 28.34 17.75
CA ASN A 765 34.75 29.04 16.46
C ASN A 765 33.55 28.62 15.59
N LEU A 766 33.12 27.35 15.65
CA LEU A 766 31.90 26.91 14.96
C LEU A 766 30.64 27.42 15.68
N ALA A 767 30.57 27.24 17.00
CA ALA A 767 29.42 27.62 17.81
C ALA A 767 29.13 29.14 17.71
N ALA A 768 30.18 29.98 17.75
CA ALA A 768 30.06 31.42 17.64
C ALA A 768 29.45 31.85 16.29
N LYS A 769 29.73 31.11 15.20
CA LYS A 769 29.17 31.39 13.88
C LYS A 769 27.69 31.06 13.75
N ILE A 770 27.13 30.24 14.64
CA ILE A 770 25.68 30.01 14.71
C ILE A 770 24.96 31.32 15.09
N GLY A 771 25.65 32.21 15.81
CA GLY A 771 25.10 33.47 16.30
C GLY A 771 24.14 33.20 17.45
N ILE A 772 24.64 32.55 18.51
CA ILE A 772 24.00 32.32 19.80
C ILE A 772 25.09 32.38 20.91
N PRO A 773 24.74 32.63 22.18
CA PRO A 773 25.69 32.56 23.29
C PRO A 773 26.45 31.23 23.32
N VAL A 774 27.75 31.27 23.61
CA VAL A 774 28.61 30.07 23.67
C VAL A 774 29.16 29.90 25.08
N ILE A 775 28.94 28.73 25.66
CA ILE A 775 29.39 28.39 27.00
C ILE A 775 30.57 27.43 26.91
N THR A 776 31.62 27.74 27.64
CA THR A 776 32.85 26.95 27.72
C THR A 776 33.11 26.50 29.14
N ASN A 777 34.02 25.52 29.29
CA ASN A 777 34.48 25.01 30.59
C ASN A 777 33.38 24.30 31.42
N LEU A 778 32.27 23.89 30.81
CA LEU A 778 31.24 23.10 31.48
C LEU A 778 31.69 21.64 31.68
N PHE A 779 32.23 21.02 30.63
CA PHE A 779 32.58 19.60 30.62
C PHE A 779 33.90 19.26 31.33
N THR A 780 34.66 20.27 31.78
CA THR A 780 35.76 20.06 32.74
C THR A 780 35.22 19.75 34.15
N LYS A 781 34.00 20.20 34.46
CA LYS A 781 33.34 20.03 35.76
C LYS A 781 32.22 18.97 35.73
N VAL A 782 31.66 18.68 34.56
CA VAL A 782 30.60 17.67 34.34
C VAL A 782 31.09 16.60 33.37
N GLN A 783 31.34 15.37 33.87
CA GLN A 783 31.86 14.27 33.07
C GLN A 783 30.76 13.35 32.53
N GLY A 784 31.04 12.67 31.42
CA GLY A 784 30.22 11.56 30.92
C GLY A 784 29.25 11.89 29.78
N SER A 785 29.42 13.03 29.09
CA SER A 785 28.58 13.43 27.94
C SER A 785 29.10 12.92 26.60
N LEU A 786 28.18 12.78 25.63
CA LEU A 786 28.50 12.39 24.25
C LEU A 786 29.48 13.38 23.60
N SER A 787 29.20 14.68 23.75
CA SER A 787 30.03 15.75 23.16
C SER A 787 31.46 15.72 23.69
N SER A 788 31.65 15.61 25.01
CA SER A 788 33.00 15.53 25.60
C SER A 788 33.75 14.26 25.16
N TYR A 789 33.03 13.14 25.01
CA TYR A 789 33.62 11.87 24.58
C TYR A 789 34.21 11.93 23.17
N TYR A 790 33.48 12.53 22.21
CA TYR A 790 33.96 12.65 20.83
C TYR A 790 34.96 13.80 20.66
N SER A 791 34.83 14.90 21.42
CA SER A 791 35.79 16.00 21.42
C SER A 791 37.20 15.53 21.83
N LYS A 792 37.31 14.67 22.85
CA LYS A 792 38.58 14.04 23.28
C LYS A 792 39.20 13.09 22.23
N LYS A 793 38.43 12.68 21.22
CA LYS A 793 38.87 11.80 20.11
C LYS A 793 39.21 12.57 18.84
N ASP A 794 39.42 13.89 18.95
CA ASP A 794 39.68 14.81 17.85
C ASP A 794 38.55 14.84 16.80
N ILE A 795 37.30 14.64 17.24
CA ILE A 795 36.11 14.81 16.41
C ILE A 795 35.33 16.00 16.96
N MET A 796 35.13 17.02 16.12
CA MET A 796 34.45 18.24 16.50
C MET A 796 33.04 17.93 17.00
N SER A 797 32.73 18.29 18.26
CA SER A 797 31.40 18.04 18.81
C SER A 797 30.90 19.18 19.69
N ILE A 798 29.74 19.74 19.34
CA ILE A 798 29.09 20.81 20.10
C ILE A 798 27.71 20.38 20.59
N VAL A 799 27.30 20.91 21.74
CA VAL A 799 25.91 20.84 22.21
C VAL A 799 25.18 22.11 21.77
N PHE A 800 23.98 21.95 21.24
CA PHE A 800 23.10 23.06 20.86
C PHE A 800 21.76 22.98 21.60
N GLU A 801 21.56 23.93 22.50
CA GLU A 801 20.36 24.10 23.30
C GLU A 801 19.34 24.95 22.55
N GLY A 802 18.18 24.38 22.23
CA GLY A 802 17.16 25.03 21.41
C GLY A 802 16.18 25.90 22.21
N GLY A 803 16.30 25.95 23.54
CA GLY A 803 15.34 26.61 24.43
C GLY A 803 14.56 25.64 25.31
N ALA A 804 13.46 26.11 25.89
CA ALA A 804 12.70 25.39 26.90
C ALA A 804 12.00 24.15 26.35
N ILE A 805 12.00 23.06 27.13
CA ILE A 805 11.26 21.84 26.77
C ILE A 805 9.75 22.14 26.64
N GLY A 806 9.11 21.65 25.59
CA GLY A 806 7.70 21.89 25.31
C GLY A 806 7.38 23.22 24.62
N ASP A 807 8.33 24.15 24.51
CA ASP A 807 8.14 25.42 23.80
C ASP A 807 8.17 25.20 22.26
N PRO A 808 7.10 25.55 21.51
CA PRO A 808 7.11 25.50 20.05
C PRO A 808 8.22 26.33 19.40
N ALA A 809 8.73 27.38 20.06
CA ALA A 809 9.86 28.16 19.59
C ALA A 809 11.15 27.33 19.53
N SER A 810 11.31 26.33 20.41
CA SER A 810 12.52 25.49 20.42
C SER A 810 12.67 24.64 19.17
N ILE A 811 11.57 24.18 18.57
CA ILE A 811 11.61 23.49 17.27
C ILE A 811 12.16 24.44 16.20
N LYS A 812 11.67 25.70 16.19
CA LYS A 812 12.10 26.71 15.21
C LYS A 812 13.57 27.09 15.37
N ASN A 813 14.06 27.15 16.62
CA ASN A 813 15.47 27.43 16.93
C ASN A 813 16.37 26.28 16.48
N HIS A 814 15.97 25.03 16.76
CA HIS A 814 16.71 23.85 16.27
C HIS A 814 16.73 23.79 14.74
N GLU A 815 15.60 24.04 14.06
CA GLU A 815 15.56 24.14 12.60
C GLU A 815 16.52 25.22 12.08
N ALA A 816 16.44 26.44 12.63
CA ALA A 816 17.31 27.55 12.24
C ALA A 816 18.79 27.19 12.43
N GLY A 817 19.16 26.62 13.57
CA GLY A 817 20.54 26.22 13.84
C GLY A 817 21.05 25.10 12.91
N ILE A 818 20.23 24.10 12.57
CA ILE A 818 20.60 23.05 11.60
C ILE A 818 20.97 23.68 10.25
N TRP A 819 20.12 24.55 9.72
CA TRP A 819 20.36 25.26 8.45
C TRP A 819 21.56 26.22 8.54
N LYS A 820 21.74 26.90 9.67
CA LYS A 820 22.90 27.77 9.90
C LYS A 820 24.21 26.99 9.90
N ILE A 821 24.26 25.84 10.59
CA ILE A 821 25.46 24.98 10.64
C ILE A 821 25.81 24.49 9.23
N LEU A 822 24.83 24.10 8.40
CA LEU A 822 25.06 23.71 7.01
C LEU A 822 25.67 24.85 6.17
N LEU A 823 25.21 26.10 6.37
CA LEU A 823 25.78 27.29 5.71
C LEU A 823 27.23 27.53 6.14
N GLU A 824 27.50 27.52 7.44
CA GLU A 824 28.85 27.79 7.99
C GLU A 824 29.84 26.69 7.62
N GLN A 825 29.35 25.46 7.46
CA GLN A 825 30.12 24.34 6.95
C GLN A 825 30.25 24.36 5.42
N LYS A 826 29.71 25.36 4.72
CA LYS A 826 29.72 25.49 3.26
C LYS A 826 29.12 24.27 2.54
N MET A 827 28.16 23.60 3.17
CA MET A 827 27.47 22.44 2.59
C MET A 827 26.27 22.85 1.75
N ILE A 828 25.76 24.07 1.93
CA ILE A 828 24.69 24.67 1.14
C ILE A 828 24.99 26.15 0.88
N LYS A 829 24.30 26.74 -0.10
CA LYS A 829 24.33 28.19 -0.37
C LYS A 829 23.17 28.89 0.34
N LEU A 830 23.32 30.19 0.63
CA LEU A 830 22.30 30.98 1.33
C LEU A 830 20.94 30.98 0.62
N ASN A 831 20.94 31.02 -0.72
CA ASN A 831 19.72 30.96 -1.54
C ASN A 831 18.98 29.62 -1.47
N SER A 832 19.62 28.58 -0.93
CA SER A 832 19.03 27.24 -0.77
C SER A 832 18.25 27.11 0.55
N VAL A 833 18.34 28.10 1.44
CA VAL A 833 17.60 28.09 2.71
C VAL A 833 16.14 28.51 2.46
N PRO A 834 15.15 27.71 2.89
CA PRO A 834 13.73 28.05 2.71
C PRO A 834 13.38 29.38 3.39
N LYS A 835 12.56 30.22 2.74
CA LYS A 835 12.16 31.56 3.24
C LYS A 835 11.64 31.54 4.69
N LYS A 836 10.87 30.51 5.06
CA LYS A 836 10.37 30.32 6.43
C LYS A 836 11.51 30.22 7.45
N ILE A 837 12.59 29.53 7.11
CA ILE A 837 13.75 29.33 7.97
C ILE A 837 14.60 30.60 8.01
N SER A 838 14.72 31.33 6.90
CA SER A 838 15.43 32.62 6.86
C SER A 838 14.87 33.62 7.88
N ASN A 839 13.56 33.64 8.10
CA ASN A 839 12.95 34.48 9.14
C ASN A 839 13.33 34.00 10.56
N ASN A 840 13.32 32.69 10.81
CA ASN A 840 13.73 32.14 12.11
C ASN A 840 15.22 32.39 12.40
N LEU A 841 16.08 32.31 11.37
CA LEU A 841 17.50 32.66 11.46
C LEU A 841 17.69 34.12 11.90
N LYS A 842 16.90 35.05 11.35
CA LYS A 842 16.94 36.46 11.74
C LYS A 842 16.52 36.66 13.20
N ILE A 843 15.44 36.00 13.64
CA ILE A 843 14.99 36.06 15.04
C ILE A 843 16.06 35.52 16.00
N MET A 844 16.71 34.41 15.64
CA MET A 844 17.81 33.83 16.42
C MET A 844 19.03 34.76 16.49
N GLN A 845 19.37 35.41 15.37
CA GLN A 845 20.42 36.44 15.31
C GLN A 845 20.08 37.66 16.18
N ASP A 846 18.84 38.17 16.12
CA ASP A 846 18.40 39.31 16.93
C ASP A 846 18.45 38.99 18.44
N PHE A 847 18.12 37.75 18.83
CA PHE A 847 18.31 37.28 20.20
C PHE A 847 19.79 37.28 20.60
N SER A 848 20.67 36.78 19.72
CA SER A 848 22.10 36.76 19.97
C SER A 848 22.75 38.14 19.98
N ILE A 849 22.26 39.12 19.22
CA ILE A 849 22.78 40.50 19.30
C ILE A 849 22.49 41.09 20.69
N LYS A 850 21.36 40.73 21.30
CA LYS A 850 20.95 41.23 22.63
C LYS A 850 21.60 40.52 23.82
N LYS A 851 21.99 39.26 23.65
CA LYS A 851 22.47 38.37 24.74
C LYS A 851 23.85 37.76 24.49
N GLY A 852 24.44 38.00 23.32
CA GLY A 852 25.63 37.33 22.82
C GLY A 852 26.83 37.48 23.74
N GLY A 853 27.76 36.54 23.61
CA GLY A 853 28.96 36.50 24.43
C GLY A 853 29.56 35.09 24.45
N LEU A 854 30.87 35.04 24.65
CA LEU A 854 31.53 33.84 25.11
C LEU A 854 31.40 33.86 26.64
N PHE A 855 30.89 32.78 27.23
CA PHE A 855 30.73 32.67 28.66
C PHE A 855 31.52 31.46 29.17
N GLN A 856 32.05 31.57 30.38
CA GLN A 856 32.76 30.52 31.09
C GLN A 856 32.01 30.14 32.37
N VAL A 857 31.86 28.84 32.61
CA VAL A 857 31.24 28.34 33.85
C VAL A 857 32.14 28.62 35.06
N LYS A 858 31.74 29.58 35.89
CA LYS A 858 32.47 29.97 37.11
C LYS A 858 32.04 29.10 38.30
N TYR A 859 30.73 28.90 38.49
CA TYR A 859 30.20 28.14 39.62
C TYR A 859 29.12 27.11 39.19
N ILE A 860 29.04 26.00 39.93
CA ILE A 860 28.02 24.95 39.79
C ILE A 860 27.42 24.70 41.17
N HIS A 861 26.12 24.95 41.33
CA HIS A 861 25.38 24.56 42.52
C HIS A 861 24.96 23.09 42.38
N LYS A 862 25.42 22.23 43.29
CA LYS A 862 25.03 20.82 43.31
C LYS A 862 23.89 20.60 44.29
N ILE A 863 22.97 19.73 43.89
CA ILE A 863 21.78 19.38 44.66
C ILE A 863 21.66 17.87 44.79
N ASN A 864 21.08 17.43 45.90
CA ASN A 864 20.71 16.04 46.18
C ASN A 864 19.18 15.90 46.22
N LYS A 865 18.68 14.69 45.97
CA LYS A 865 17.24 14.38 46.03
C LYS A 865 16.58 14.69 47.38
N LYS A 866 17.36 14.82 48.46
CA LYS A 866 16.87 15.15 49.80
C LYS A 866 16.78 16.66 50.06
N ASP A 867 17.31 17.49 49.17
CA ASP A 867 17.44 18.93 49.41
C ASP A 867 16.13 19.69 49.13
N ASP A 868 15.18 19.08 48.39
CA ASP A 868 13.89 19.68 48.00
C ASP A 868 14.07 21.06 47.35
N PHE A 869 15.11 21.17 46.54
CA PHE A 869 15.54 22.43 45.93
C PHE A 869 14.55 22.87 44.84
N PHE A 870 14.09 24.11 44.93
CA PHE A 870 13.33 24.77 43.86
C PHE A 870 13.82 26.21 43.67
N MET A 871 13.81 26.69 42.43
CA MET A 871 14.21 28.07 42.14
C MET A 871 13.09 29.07 42.36
N ILE A 872 13.47 30.34 42.53
CA ILE A 872 12.51 31.44 42.48
C ILE A 872 11.79 31.44 41.12
N PRO A 873 10.45 31.51 41.10
CA PRO A 873 9.70 31.61 39.85
C PRO A 873 10.12 32.82 39.02
N ASN A 874 10.05 32.70 37.68
CA ASN A 874 10.32 33.74 36.68
C ASN A 874 11.79 34.08 36.41
N MET A 875 12.77 33.47 37.09
CA MET A 875 14.18 33.59 36.66
C MET A 875 14.39 32.97 35.27
N LYS A 876 15.27 33.57 34.46
CA LYS A 876 15.57 33.14 33.09
C LYS A 876 17.07 32.90 32.90
N ASN A 877 17.40 32.07 31.91
CA ASN A 877 18.78 31.92 31.46
C ASN A 877 19.35 33.27 31.00
N PHE A 878 20.58 33.55 31.39
CA PHE A 878 21.31 34.80 31.17
C PHE A 878 20.70 36.03 31.86
N ASP A 879 19.96 35.84 32.96
CA ASP A 879 19.66 36.92 33.90
C ASP A 879 20.93 37.27 34.69
N LYS A 880 21.17 38.57 34.84
CA LYS A 880 22.30 39.08 35.61
C LYS A 880 21.98 39.00 37.09
N ILE A 881 22.83 38.32 37.85
CA ILE A 881 22.69 38.13 39.29
C ILE A 881 23.90 38.72 40.01
N LYS A 882 23.66 39.29 41.18
CA LYS A 882 24.69 39.76 42.11
C LYS A 882 24.93 38.70 43.17
N LYS A 883 26.14 38.71 43.71
CA LYS A 883 26.47 37.93 44.91
C LYS A 883 25.42 38.24 46.01
N HIS A 884 24.94 37.19 46.67
CA HIS A 884 23.89 37.20 47.69
C HIS A 884 22.44 37.35 47.21
N ASP A 885 22.19 37.51 45.90
CA ASP A 885 20.83 37.41 45.37
C ASP A 885 20.25 36.02 45.68
N ILE A 886 18.98 35.97 46.09
CA ILE A 886 18.29 34.70 46.34
C ILE A 886 17.94 34.09 44.98
N ILE A 887 18.38 32.86 44.75
CA ILE A 887 18.18 32.13 43.49
C ILE A 887 17.11 31.04 43.64
N GLY A 888 16.97 30.49 44.83
CA GLY A 888 16.01 29.44 45.13
C GLY A 888 15.89 29.19 46.62
N HIS A 889 15.20 28.11 46.96
CA HIS A 889 15.08 27.61 48.32
C HIS A 889 15.38 26.11 48.33
N ASP A 890 15.93 25.64 49.44
CA ASP A 890 16.06 24.23 49.78
C ASP A 890 15.54 24.01 51.21
N ARG A 891 15.62 22.78 51.73
CA ARG A 891 15.20 22.46 53.11
C ARG A 891 15.93 23.26 54.20
N LYS A 892 17.07 23.88 53.90
CA LYS A 892 17.86 24.70 54.83
C LYS A 892 17.54 26.19 54.71
N GLY A 893 16.63 26.59 53.81
CA GLY A 893 16.16 27.96 53.63
C GLY A 893 16.54 28.56 52.27
N GLU A 894 16.90 29.84 52.27
CA GLU A 894 17.25 30.59 51.06
C GLU A 894 18.60 30.15 50.46
N VAL A 895 18.61 29.79 49.18
CA VAL A 895 19.83 29.52 48.41
C VAL A 895 20.25 30.80 47.68
N LYS A 896 21.39 31.36 48.09
CA LYS A 896 21.94 32.62 47.57
C LYS A 896 23.07 32.41 46.57
N ALA A 897 23.20 33.32 45.60
CA ALA A 897 24.28 33.32 44.62
C ALA A 897 25.64 33.55 45.32
N PRO A 898 26.62 32.63 45.21
CA PRO A 898 27.92 32.79 45.88
C PRO A 898 28.83 33.81 45.19
N ILE A 899 28.55 34.16 43.93
CA ILE A 899 29.29 35.11 43.11
C ILE A 899 28.33 35.87 42.20
N SER A 900 28.73 37.05 41.72
CA SER A 900 28.01 37.77 40.66
C SER A 900 28.29 37.13 39.30
N GLY A 901 27.33 37.21 38.38
CA GLY A 901 27.47 36.70 37.02
C GLY A 901 26.13 36.57 36.31
N TYR A 902 26.03 35.59 35.42
CA TYR A 902 24.80 35.27 34.70
C TYR A 902 24.29 33.89 35.10
N LEU A 903 22.99 33.78 35.33
CA LEU A 903 22.34 32.53 35.70
C LEU A 903 22.20 31.61 34.49
N LEU A 904 22.47 30.32 34.69
CA LEU A 904 22.21 29.27 33.70
C LEU A 904 21.60 28.04 34.37
N MET A 905 20.48 27.56 33.85
CA MET A 905 19.72 26.45 34.41
C MET A 905 19.84 25.19 33.54
N PRO A 906 20.23 24.04 34.12
CA PRO A 906 20.14 22.76 33.44
C PRO A 906 18.70 22.26 33.33
N LEU A 907 18.49 21.31 32.42
CA LEU A 907 17.21 20.61 32.26
C LEU A 907 16.90 19.70 33.47
N TYR A 908 15.75 19.91 34.12
CA TYR A 908 15.20 19.15 35.28
C TYR A 908 16.07 19.10 36.55
N GLN A 909 15.92 20.11 37.41
CA GLN A 909 16.63 20.20 38.69
C GLN A 909 16.24 19.06 39.66
N GLU A 910 14.96 18.68 39.73
CA GLU A 910 14.48 17.61 40.65
C GLU A 910 15.08 16.21 40.39
N LYS A 911 15.49 15.94 39.14
CA LYS A 911 16.02 14.63 38.71
C LYS A 911 17.52 14.66 38.39
N GLY A 912 18.12 15.85 38.38
CA GLY A 912 19.54 16.09 38.11
C GLY A 912 20.39 16.14 39.39
N LYS A 913 21.69 16.39 39.23
CA LYS A 913 22.62 16.63 40.36
C LYS A 913 23.05 18.10 40.44
N GLU A 914 22.59 18.92 39.50
CA GLU A 914 22.97 20.31 39.31
C GLU A 914 21.71 21.18 39.41
N GLY A 915 21.71 22.14 40.33
CA GLY A 915 20.63 23.11 40.51
C GLY A 915 20.73 24.24 39.51
N PHE A 916 21.81 25.02 39.55
CA PHE A 916 22.08 26.09 38.59
C PHE A 916 23.58 26.27 38.41
N TYR A 917 23.94 26.99 37.36
CA TYR A 917 25.30 27.45 37.09
C TYR A 917 25.35 28.97 37.12
N ILE A 918 26.51 29.50 37.49
CA ILE A 918 26.83 30.91 37.28
C ILE A 918 27.94 30.97 36.24
N VAL A 919 27.66 31.68 35.14
CA VAL A 919 28.61 31.92 34.07
C VAL A 919 29.06 33.38 34.07
N GLY A 920 30.30 33.63 33.70
CA GLY A 920 30.84 34.97 33.48
C GLY A 920 31.30 35.10 32.04
N GLU A 921 31.19 36.29 31.45
CA GLU A 921 31.79 36.62 30.15
C GLU A 921 33.32 36.37 30.15
#